data_AF-A0A935QV15-F1
#
_entry.id   AF-A0A935QV15-F1
#
_cell.length_a   1.000
_cell.length_b   1.000
_cell.length_c   1.000
_cell.angle_alpha   90.00
_cell.angle_beta   90.00
_cell.angle_gamma   90.00
#
_symmetry.space_group_name_H-M   'P 1'
#
loop_
_entity.id
_entity.type
_entity.pdbx_description
1 polymer ?
#
loop_
_entity_poly.entity_id
_entity_poly.type
_entity_poly.pdbx_seq_one_letter_code
_entity_poly.pdbx_strand_id
1 'polypeptide(L)'
;MRLILFALALGGCNDAAPEDSAAPDWAWDDAPPVALTLRPMLSREIDGASGITRLRHDPATALTFAIDPAAGRVHVLDEVYAHDARPTCVEVEDIHEEDVPEWRGGCAEGEVELRRGVWALSGVIDVAIDPDTLTAWIVSERGFVAQSPMALGEGTTLGWLRLSDAISTSLTITSAAWSDGLWVTTPTELVRLEGGEVTQRESLADATILSGDGGLFLWSPAGVHLPGVAEAVPATLAAAAGGRAVWWQDGVLTWSDGATLALDETPLALAVDPRSGVVTARTADALLRLSPEGETARVALPPATETPETLLVTPTHDVLLAGGDVLSVHSDELSLIDDSRPPLQLIPIGFLENPKNYNDPIYCDGPSLEDALGHRLRTARENQALVAGLPGGVAVAVTPRFAEAVLHCDQADAIQFWAADPVGVLLHQVSECPDQTCFDDMVKQRIGRLRAVGFTPAWVAGSTADDTVGLDLLKPLLAEGLTHQLFFATGLDPTIPFEHPLFKQPWPLRPGDGPGATTLDHLDEWPGDPDGDGAMTLYSGNTLRGFSLGACAGLLAQECIVLGAGEAVFDEDDALAIALYARHAAARREPWVSTFTWHLPDLGTYTYTQGCVSQGDGTWEKLADDATCEAEVLTRIHWDLQQVLVENGVAEWARPEGLGGI
;
A
#
# COMPACT_ATOMS: atom_id res chain seq x y z
N MET A 1 -36.91 -9.54 66.16
CA MET A 1 -37.97 -8.51 65.99
C MET A 1 -37.52 -7.22 66.69
N ARG A 2 -36.75 -6.37 66.01
CA ARG A 2 -36.36 -5.05 66.50
C ARG A 2 -36.46 -4.05 65.36
N LEU A 3 -37.13 -2.95 65.68
CA LEU A 3 -37.56 -1.87 64.81
C LEU A 3 -36.40 -1.18 64.07
N ILE A 4 -36.73 -0.82 62.83
CA ILE A 4 -36.05 0.13 61.97
C ILE A 4 -36.29 1.55 62.50
N LEU A 5 -35.25 2.39 62.54
CA LEU A 5 -35.37 3.84 62.49
C LEU A 5 -34.31 4.37 61.52
N PHE A 6 -34.79 5.03 60.47
CA PHE A 6 -34.03 5.78 59.49
C PHE A 6 -33.47 7.05 60.12
N ALA A 7 -32.19 7.34 59.90
CA ALA A 7 -31.61 8.67 60.03
C ALA A 7 -30.64 8.90 58.86
N LEU A 8 -30.94 9.95 58.08
CA LEU A 8 -30.13 10.51 57.02
C LEU A 8 -28.73 10.89 57.52
N ALA A 9 -27.69 10.49 56.79
CA ALA A 9 -26.38 11.10 56.85
C ALA A 9 -25.96 11.46 55.42
N LEU A 10 -26.09 12.76 55.12
CA LEU A 10 -25.38 13.46 54.06
C LEU A 10 -23.87 13.34 54.38
N GLY A 11 -23.14 12.52 53.61
CA GLY A 11 -21.68 12.46 53.61
C GLY A 11 -21.20 12.92 52.25
N GLY A 12 -20.48 14.05 52.22
CA GLY A 12 -20.03 14.71 51.01
C GLY A 12 -19.12 13.87 50.13
N CYS A 13 -19.29 14.07 48.82
CA CYS A 13 -18.26 13.82 47.82
C CYS A 13 -17.05 14.69 48.18
N ASN A 14 -16.01 14.06 48.72
CA ASN A 14 -14.68 14.66 48.70
C ASN A 14 -14.17 14.52 47.26
N ASP A 15 -14.01 15.65 46.60
CA ASP A 15 -13.11 15.82 45.46
C ASP A 15 -11.69 15.53 45.96
N ALA A 16 -11.31 14.25 45.91
CA ALA A 16 -9.91 13.92 45.81
C ALA A 16 -9.51 14.31 44.39
N ALA A 17 -8.62 15.29 44.27
CA ALA A 17 -7.84 15.47 43.04
C ALA A 17 -7.33 14.08 42.62
N PRO A 18 -7.43 13.70 41.33
CA PRO A 18 -6.87 12.45 40.88
C PRO A 18 -5.41 12.42 41.36
N GLU A 19 -5.06 11.42 42.16
CA GLU A 19 -3.66 11.04 42.31
C GLU A 19 -3.10 10.97 40.90
N ASP A 20 -1.97 11.64 40.66
CA ASP A 20 -1.17 11.45 39.45
C ASP A 20 -0.99 9.94 39.29
N SER A 21 -1.87 9.33 38.50
CA SER A 21 -1.77 7.92 38.15
C SER A 21 -0.47 7.85 37.39
N ALA A 22 0.51 7.14 37.95
CA ALA A 22 1.73 6.81 37.23
C ALA A 22 1.32 6.42 35.80
N ALA A 23 1.96 7.03 34.80
CA ALA A 23 1.71 6.70 33.41
C ALA A 23 1.72 5.16 33.28
N PRO A 24 0.77 4.56 32.54
CA PRO A 24 0.71 3.11 32.41
C PRO A 24 2.08 2.59 31.96
N ASP A 25 2.51 1.46 32.54
CA ASP A 25 3.72 0.77 32.12
C ASP A 25 3.38 0.02 30.82
N TRP A 26 3.52 0.73 29.69
CA TRP A 26 3.13 0.21 28.40
C TRP A 26 4.14 -0.84 27.95
N ALA A 27 3.65 -2.01 27.52
CA ALA A 27 4.52 -3.12 27.16
C ALA A 27 5.55 -2.75 26.07
N TRP A 28 5.21 -1.80 25.20
CA TRP A 28 5.99 -1.45 24.01
C TRP A 28 7.12 -0.45 24.28
N ASP A 29 7.10 0.27 25.41
CA ASP A 29 8.22 1.14 25.80
C ASP A 29 9.52 0.35 26.07
N ASP A 30 9.38 -0.94 26.39
CA ASP A 30 10.46 -1.90 26.63
C ASP A 30 10.59 -2.97 25.52
N ALA A 31 9.99 -2.75 24.35
CA ALA A 31 10.02 -3.73 23.26
C ALA A 31 11.48 -3.92 22.77
N PRO A 32 12.05 -5.15 22.85
CA PRO A 32 13.41 -5.35 22.37
C PRO A 32 13.46 -5.30 20.84
N PRO A 33 14.52 -4.74 20.23
CA PRO A 33 14.73 -4.82 18.79
C PRO A 33 14.83 -6.29 18.38
N VAL A 34 14.13 -6.64 17.30
CA VAL A 34 14.22 -7.97 16.68
C VAL A 34 15.31 -7.95 15.62
N ALA A 35 16.09 -9.03 15.55
CA ALA A 35 17.10 -9.18 14.52
C ALA A 35 16.45 -9.20 13.12
N LEU A 36 16.83 -8.23 12.29
CA LEU A 36 16.35 -8.12 10.92
C LEU A 36 16.88 -9.28 10.07
N THR A 37 16.02 -9.81 9.21
CA THR A 37 16.28 -10.99 8.40
C THR A 37 15.38 -11.00 7.16
N LEU A 38 15.50 -12.03 6.34
CA LEU A 38 14.48 -12.39 5.35
C LEU A 38 13.27 -12.96 6.10
N ARG A 39 12.25 -12.15 6.34
CA ARG A 39 11.06 -12.56 7.12
C ARG A 39 10.00 -13.18 6.22
N PRO A 40 9.47 -14.38 6.51
CA PRO A 40 8.27 -14.86 5.82
C PRO A 40 7.07 -13.98 6.19
N MET A 41 6.43 -13.38 5.19
CA MET A 41 5.27 -12.51 5.37
C MET A 41 3.97 -13.25 5.10
N LEU A 42 3.89 -13.96 3.96
CA LEU A 42 2.71 -14.72 3.60
C LEU A 42 3.04 -15.89 2.68
N SER A 43 2.13 -16.87 2.64
CA SER A 43 2.15 -17.95 1.66
C SER A 43 0.72 -18.23 1.24
N ARG A 44 0.43 -18.15 -0.06
CA ARG A 44 -0.93 -18.24 -0.58
C ARG A 44 -0.98 -19.04 -1.89
N GLU A 45 -2.04 -19.81 -2.06
CA GLU A 45 -2.40 -20.44 -3.34
C GLU A 45 -3.00 -19.39 -4.27
N ILE A 46 -2.50 -19.30 -5.49
CA ILE A 46 -3.06 -18.43 -6.53
C ILE A 46 -4.20 -19.18 -7.21
N ASP A 47 -5.43 -18.77 -6.93
CA ASP A 47 -6.63 -19.43 -7.42
C ASP A 47 -6.63 -19.60 -8.94
N GLY A 48 -6.77 -20.85 -9.39
CA GLY A 48 -6.83 -21.19 -10.80
C GLY A 48 -5.48 -21.17 -11.52
N ALA A 49 -4.37 -21.00 -10.81
CA ALA A 49 -3.04 -21.37 -11.28
C ALA A 49 -2.87 -22.90 -11.19
N SER A 50 -2.00 -23.42 -12.04
CA SER A 50 -1.69 -24.85 -12.20
C SER A 50 -0.19 -25.10 -12.29
N GLY A 51 0.60 -24.06 -12.55
CA GLY A 51 2.06 -24.11 -12.61
C GLY A 51 2.66 -22.78 -13.02
N ILE A 52 2.92 -21.91 -12.04
CA ILE A 52 3.64 -20.66 -12.24
C ILE A 52 5.09 -21.01 -12.58
N THR A 53 5.57 -20.50 -13.70
CA THR A 53 6.94 -20.78 -14.18
C THR A 53 7.82 -19.54 -14.24
N ARG A 54 7.22 -18.35 -14.21
CA ARG A 54 7.92 -17.06 -14.23
C ARG A 54 7.16 -16.03 -13.42
N LEU A 55 7.93 -15.11 -12.85
CA LEU A 55 7.43 -13.89 -12.21
C LEU A 55 8.04 -12.69 -12.94
N ARG A 56 7.23 -11.64 -13.12
CA ARG A 56 7.68 -10.32 -13.57
C ARG A 56 7.12 -9.28 -12.62
N HIS A 57 7.86 -8.21 -12.35
CA HIS A 57 7.37 -7.10 -11.54
C HIS A 57 7.62 -5.80 -12.28
N ASP A 58 6.61 -4.94 -12.28
CA ASP A 58 6.73 -3.59 -12.79
C ASP A 58 6.99 -2.61 -11.64
N PRO A 59 8.15 -1.95 -11.56
CA PRO A 59 8.43 -0.96 -10.52
C PRO A 59 7.50 0.25 -10.55
N ALA A 60 6.94 0.62 -11.72
CA ALA A 60 6.17 1.84 -11.88
C ALA A 60 4.73 1.70 -11.35
N THR A 61 4.06 0.61 -11.70
CA THR A 61 2.70 0.29 -11.19
C THR A 61 2.72 -0.54 -9.92
N ALA A 62 3.89 -1.08 -9.55
CA ALA A 62 4.11 -2.04 -8.48
C ALA A 62 3.30 -3.35 -8.60
N LEU A 63 2.83 -3.66 -9.81
CA LEU A 63 2.14 -4.90 -10.10
C LEU A 63 3.14 -6.04 -10.32
N THR A 64 2.75 -7.23 -9.89
CA THR A 64 3.49 -8.47 -10.11
C THR A 64 2.68 -9.40 -10.99
N PHE A 65 3.32 -10.00 -11.99
CA PHE A 65 2.72 -10.90 -12.95
C PHE A 65 3.24 -12.32 -12.72
N ALA A 66 2.36 -13.23 -12.30
CA ALA A 66 2.63 -14.65 -12.21
C ALA A 66 2.16 -15.34 -13.50
N ILE A 67 3.12 -15.90 -14.24
CA ILE A 67 2.88 -16.46 -15.57
C ILE A 67 2.70 -17.97 -15.45
N ASP A 68 1.52 -18.45 -15.85
CA ASP A 68 1.14 -19.85 -15.92
C ASP A 68 0.91 -20.27 -17.40
N PRO A 69 1.96 -20.77 -18.07
CA PRO A 69 1.86 -21.25 -19.44
C PRO A 69 0.95 -22.48 -19.58
N ALA A 70 0.87 -23.31 -18.55
CA ALA A 70 0.07 -24.55 -18.59
C ALA A 70 -1.42 -24.25 -18.63
N ALA A 71 -1.87 -23.24 -17.87
CA ALA A 71 -3.23 -22.72 -17.92
C ALA A 71 -3.46 -21.72 -19.06
N GLY A 72 -2.40 -21.18 -19.68
CA GLY A 72 -2.50 -20.10 -20.67
C GLY A 72 -2.94 -18.78 -20.04
N ARG A 73 -2.41 -18.46 -18.85
CA ARG A 73 -2.85 -17.34 -18.01
C ARG A 73 -1.67 -16.52 -17.48
N VAL A 74 -1.92 -15.23 -17.31
CA VAL A 74 -1.11 -14.34 -16.49
C VAL A 74 -2.00 -13.87 -15.35
N HIS A 75 -1.56 -14.11 -14.12
CA HIS A 75 -2.20 -13.61 -12.91
C HIS A 75 -1.52 -12.30 -12.51
N VAL A 76 -2.29 -11.22 -12.46
CA VAL A 76 -1.85 -9.90 -12.01
C VAL A 76 -2.09 -9.82 -10.51
N LEU A 77 -1.05 -9.47 -9.77
CA LEU A 77 -1.04 -9.38 -8.32
C LEU A 77 -0.63 -7.96 -7.93
N ASP A 78 -1.22 -7.43 -6.87
CA ASP A 78 -0.89 -6.13 -6.32
C ASP A 78 0.32 -6.20 -5.34
N GLU A 79 0.55 -5.11 -4.62
CA GLU A 79 1.62 -4.99 -3.63
C GLU A 79 1.43 -5.92 -2.40
N VAL A 80 0.21 -6.40 -2.13
CA VAL A 80 -0.01 -7.40 -1.08
C VAL A 80 -0.03 -8.83 -1.63
N TYR A 81 0.25 -8.98 -2.92
CA TYR A 81 0.31 -10.25 -3.63
C TYR A 81 -0.99 -11.05 -3.53
N ALA A 82 -2.12 -10.35 -3.40
CA ALA A 82 -3.44 -10.93 -3.28
C ALA A 82 -4.19 -10.81 -4.61
N HIS A 83 -4.86 -11.89 -5.01
CA HIS A 83 -5.76 -11.86 -6.15
C HIS A 83 -6.77 -13.01 -6.09
N ASP A 84 -8.04 -12.76 -6.43
CA ASP A 84 -9.06 -13.79 -6.64
C ASP A 84 -9.56 -13.71 -8.08
N ALA A 85 -9.18 -14.73 -8.83
CA ALA A 85 -9.54 -14.85 -10.24
C ALA A 85 -11.03 -15.13 -10.47
N ARG A 86 -11.86 -15.29 -9.43
CA ARG A 86 -13.30 -15.51 -9.59
C ARG A 86 -13.92 -14.29 -10.27
N PRO A 87 -14.78 -14.50 -11.30
CA PRO A 87 -15.48 -13.40 -11.93
C PRO A 87 -16.41 -12.69 -10.94
N THR A 88 -16.50 -11.36 -11.05
CA THR A 88 -17.47 -10.56 -10.30
C THR A 88 -18.43 -9.87 -11.26
N CYS A 89 -19.66 -9.63 -10.82
CA CYS A 89 -20.66 -8.91 -11.61
C CYS A 89 -20.74 -7.47 -11.11
N VAL A 90 -20.64 -6.50 -12.02
CA VAL A 90 -20.77 -5.07 -11.71
C VAL A 90 -21.85 -4.45 -12.59
N GLU A 91 -22.54 -3.43 -12.08
CA GLU A 91 -23.62 -2.78 -12.82
C GLU A 91 -23.06 -2.02 -14.04
N VAL A 92 -23.78 -2.09 -15.16
CA VAL A 92 -23.40 -1.39 -16.41
C VAL A 92 -23.31 0.12 -16.21
N GLU A 93 -24.10 0.69 -15.31
CA GLU A 93 -24.12 2.13 -15.03
C GLU A 93 -22.79 2.63 -14.43
N ASP A 94 -22.01 1.75 -13.81
CA ASP A 94 -20.67 2.01 -13.27
C ASP A 94 -19.56 1.85 -14.33
N ILE A 95 -19.91 1.49 -15.57
CA ILE A 95 -18.99 1.28 -16.69
C ILE A 95 -19.43 2.14 -17.88
N HIS A 96 -18.49 2.66 -18.66
CA HIS A 96 -18.84 3.33 -19.92
C HIS A 96 -19.57 2.38 -20.89
N GLU A 97 -20.71 2.81 -21.43
CA GLU A 97 -21.66 1.98 -22.21
C GLU A 97 -21.03 1.32 -23.46
N GLU A 98 -19.95 1.89 -23.98
CA GLU A 98 -19.18 1.36 -25.13
C GLU A 98 -18.42 0.06 -24.81
N ASP A 99 -18.24 -0.25 -23.53
CA ASP A 99 -17.43 -1.36 -23.01
C ASP A 99 -18.22 -2.65 -22.72
N VAL A 100 -19.54 -2.60 -22.76
CA VAL A 100 -20.48 -3.64 -22.30
C VAL A 100 -20.56 -4.92 -23.19
N PRO A 101 -20.37 -4.91 -24.52
CA PRO A 101 -20.68 -6.08 -25.35
C PRO A 101 -19.78 -7.31 -25.13
N GLU A 102 -18.50 -7.13 -24.77
CA GLU A 102 -17.50 -8.22 -24.72
C GLU A 102 -17.47 -8.98 -23.39
N TRP A 103 -18.16 -8.48 -22.36
CA TRP A 103 -18.07 -8.94 -20.98
C TRP A 103 -19.36 -9.64 -20.51
N ARG A 104 -20.22 -10.06 -21.45
CA ARG A 104 -21.45 -10.82 -21.14
C ARG A 104 -21.09 -12.25 -20.73
N GLY A 105 -20.69 -12.41 -19.48
CA GLY A 105 -20.51 -13.70 -18.81
C GLY A 105 -21.81 -14.23 -18.20
N GLY A 106 -21.72 -14.85 -17.03
CA GLY A 106 -22.86 -15.43 -16.30
C GLY A 106 -23.72 -14.44 -15.51
N CYS A 107 -23.43 -13.14 -15.59
CA CYS A 107 -24.09 -12.08 -14.80
C CYS A 107 -25.53 -11.78 -15.24
N ALA A 108 -26.28 -11.07 -14.39
CA ALA A 108 -27.66 -10.69 -14.67
C ALA A 108 -27.77 -9.64 -15.79
N GLU A 109 -28.98 -9.45 -16.33
CA GLU A 109 -29.24 -8.36 -17.28
C GLU A 109 -29.03 -7.00 -16.59
N GLY A 110 -28.19 -6.15 -17.17
CA GLY A 110 -27.78 -4.88 -16.54
C GLY A 110 -26.44 -4.97 -15.80
N GLU A 111 -25.81 -6.14 -15.75
CA GLU A 111 -24.50 -6.37 -15.15
C GLU A 111 -23.47 -6.90 -16.15
N VAL A 112 -22.20 -6.72 -15.81
CA VAL A 112 -21.04 -7.08 -16.61
C VAL A 112 -20.11 -8.00 -15.81
N GLU A 113 -19.68 -9.12 -16.39
CA GLU A 113 -18.76 -10.06 -15.74
C GLU A 113 -17.31 -9.58 -15.86
N LEU A 114 -16.73 -9.10 -14.77
CA LEU A 114 -15.31 -8.77 -14.72
C LEU A 114 -14.44 -9.99 -14.44
N ARG A 115 -13.57 -10.35 -15.38
CA ARG A 115 -12.47 -11.30 -15.15
C ARG A 115 -11.31 -10.55 -14.52
N ARG A 116 -11.36 -10.46 -13.20
CA ARG A 116 -10.40 -9.73 -12.38
C ARG A 116 -9.00 -10.30 -12.56
N GLY A 117 -7.99 -9.43 -12.67
CA GLY A 117 -6.55 -9.72 -12.61
C GLY A 117 -6.04 -10.98 -13.33
N VAL A 118 -6.73 -11.47 -14.36
CA VAL A 118 -6.30 -12.63 -15.14
C VAL A 118 -6.39 -12.34 -16.62
N TRP A 119 -5.23 -12.29 -17.28
CA TRP A 119 -5.15 -12.24 -18.73
C TRP A 119 -5.03 -13.64 -19.29
N ALA A 120 -6.03 -14.05 -20.08
CA ALA A 120 -6.05 -15.36 -20.71
C ALA A 120 -5.61 -15.25 -22.17
N LEU A 121 -4.43 -15.78 -22.48
CA LEU A 121 -3.90 -15.91 -23.84
C LEU A 121 -3.39 -17.34 -24.02
N SER A 122 -3.93 -18.05 -25.01
CA SER A 122 -3.55 -19.44 -25.26
C SER A 122 -2.05 -19.56 -25.54
N GLY A 123 -1.36 -20.36 -24.73
CA GLY A 123 0.07 -20.59 -24.84
C GLY A 123 0.91 -19.36 -24.47
N VAL A 124 0.45 -18.53 -23.52
CA VAL A 124 1.27 -17.46 -22.94
C VAL A 124 2.57 -18.01 -22.36
N ILE A 125 3.65 -17.26 -22.50
CA ILE A 125 4.98 -17.66 -22.01
C ILE A 125 5.72 -16.55 -21.26
N ASP A 126 5.37 -15.28 -21.50
CA ASP A 126 6.04 -14.15 -20.87
C ASP A 126 5.20 -12.87 -20.94
N VAL A 127 5.63 -11.87 -20.17
CA VAL A 127 5.10 -10.50 -20.19
C VAL A 127 6.29 -9.54 -20.25
N ALA A 128 6.23 -8.58 -21.16
CA ALA A 128 7.15 -7.45 -21.23
C ALA A 128 6.41 -6.16 -20.89
N ILE A 129 7.03 -5.25 -20.13
CA ILE A 129 6.38 -4.02 -19.66
C ILE A 129 7.09 -2.83 -20.26
N ASP A 130 6.36 -1.99 -20.99
CA ASP A 130 6.83 -0.67 -21.40
C ASP A 130 6.64 0.30 -20.23
N PRO A 131 7.71 0.78 -19.56
CA PRO A 131 7.60 1.68 -18.42
C PRO A 131 7.23 3.11 -18.83
N ASP A 132 7.41 3.49 -20.10
CA ASP A 132 7.15 4.85 -20.57
C ASP A 132 5.65 5.05 -20.86
N THR A 133 4.99 4.04 -21.43
CA THR A 133 3.55 4.05 -21.70
C THR A 133 2.74 3.26 -20.67
N LEU A 134 3.41 2.63 -19.71
CA LEU A 134 2.82 1.68 -18.76
C LEU A 134 1.97 0.62 -19.48
N THR A 135 2.51 -0.05 -20.51
CA THR A 135 1.79 -1.07 -21.27
C THR A 135 2.39 -2.45 -21.02
N ALA A 136 1.55 -3.42 -20.64
CA ALA A 136 1.93 -4.83 -20.62
C ALA A 136 1.78 -5.44 -22.01
N TRP A 137 2.81 -6.13 -22.47
CA TRP A 137 2.86 -6.91 -23.70
C TRP A 137 2.86 -8.39 -23.32
N ILE A 138 1.72 -9.04 -23.52
CA ILE A 138 1.50 -10.45 -23.19
C ILE A 138 1.86 -11.28 -24.41
N VAL A 139 2.82 -12.20 -24.26
CA VAL A 139 3.44 -12.89 -25.38
C VAL A 139 3.20 -14.39 -25.31
N SER A 140 2.80 -14.97 -26.43
CA SER A 140 2.58 -16.42 -26.56
C SER A 140 3.72 -17.13 -27.31
N GLU A 141 3.85 -18.43 -27.06
CA GLU A 141 4.79 -19.32 -27.75
C GLU A 141 4.61 -19.27 -29.28
N ARG A 142 3.37 -19.09 -29.74
CA ARG A 142 3.01 -19.06 -31.17
C ARG A 142 3.12 -17.67 -31.81
N GLY A 143 3.74 -16.72 -31.13
CA GLY A 143 4.01 -15.41 -31.70
C GLY A 143 2.81 -14.46 -31.69
N PHE A 144 1.70 -14.82 -31.04
CA PHE A 144 0.67 -13.83 -30.69
C PHE A 144 1.17 -12.94 -29.57
N VAL A 145 1.03 -11.64 -29.79
CA VAL A 145 1.38 -10.58 -28.85
C VAL A 145 0.11 -9.76 -28.64
N ALA A 146 -0.36 -9.67 -27.41
CA ALA A 146 -1.47 -8.81 -27.02
C ALA A 146 -0.95 -7.71 -26.10
N GLN A 147 -1.66 -6.59 -26.04
CA GLN A 147 -1.31 -5.48 -25.17
C GLN A 147 -2.36 -5.32 -24.08
N SER A 148 -1.98 -4.80 -22.93
CA SER A 148 -2.91 -4.26 -21.95
C SER A 148 -2.35 -2.93 -21.43
N PRO A 149 -3.10 -1.82 -21.54
CA PRO A 149 -2.69 -0.57 -20.92
C PRO A 149 -2.74 -0.75 -19.40
N MET A 150 -1.62 -0.57 -18.70
CA MET A 150 -1.56 -0.55 -17.23
C MET A 150 -1.53 0.86 -16.66
N ALA A 151 -1.47 1.89 -17.53
CA ALA A 151 -1.73 3.27 -17.17
C ALA A 151 -3.17 3.39 -16.67
N LEU A 152 -3.35 3.19 -15.37
CA LEU A 152 -4.56 3.57 -14.66
C LEU A 152 -4.64 5.08 -14.83
N GLY A 153 -5.49 5.58 -15.74
CA GLY A 153 -5.72 7.00 -15.99
C GLY A 153 -6.00 7.42 -17.42
N GLU A 154 -5.42 6.72 -18.39
CA GLU A 154 -5.69 6.97 -19.80
C GLU A 154 -6.73 5.97 -20.31
N GLY A 155 -8.01 6.18 -19.99
CA GLY A 155 -9.10 5.32 -20.46
C GLY A 155 -10.19 5.06 -19.41
N THR A 156 -10.94 3.97 -19.58
CA THR A 156 -11.96 3.56 -18.61
C THR A 156 -11.28 2.88 -17.41
N THR A 157 -11.84 3.03 -16.21
CA THR A 157 -11.23 2.60 -14.94
C THR A 157 -10.84 1.11 -14.90
N LEU A 158 -11.41 0.31 -15.80
CA LEU A 158 -11.20 -1.13 -15.94
C LEU A 158 -10.56 -1.53 -17.29
N GLY A 159 -10.11 -0.56 -18.10
CA GLY A 159 -9.52 -0.80 -19.42
C GLY A 159 -8.26 -1.67 -19.38
N TRP A 160 -7.51 -1.63 -18.28
CA TRP A 160 -6.30 -2.44 -18.04
C TRP A 160 -6.57 -3.94 -17.79
N LEU A 161 -7.83 -4.32 -17.56
CA LEU A 161 -8.24 -5.72 -17.52
C LEU A 161 -8.39 -6.32 -18.92
N ARG A 162 -8.27 -5.52 -19.98
CA ARG A 162 -8.43 -5.96 -21.36
C ARG A 162 -7.11 -6.27 -22.01
N LEU A 163 -7.15 -7.33 -22.82
CA LEU A 163 -6.17 -7.52 -23.87
C LEU A 163 -6.66 -6.80 -25.13
N SER A 164 -5.98 -5.73 -25.52
CA SER A 164 -6.13 -5.04 -26.80
C SER A 164 -5.18 -5.61 -27.86
N ASP A 165 -5.51 -5.36 -29.13
CA ASP A 165 -4.69 -5.59 -30.33
C ASP A 165 -3.78 -6.82 -30.30
N ALA A 166 -4.33 -7.99 -30.60
CA ALA A 166 -3.56 -9.20 -30.80
C ALA A 166 -2.85 -9.16 -32.16
N ILE A 167 -1.54 -8.89 -32.15
CA ILE A 167 -0.70 -9.00 -33.34
C ILE A 167 -0.15 -10.42 -33.42
N SER A 168 -0.27 -11.05 -34.59
CA SER A 168 0.31 -12.37 -34.84
C SER A 168 1.62 -12.20 -35.59
N THR A 169 2.71 -12.62 -34.96
CA THR A 169 3.99 -12.83 -35.62
C THR A 169 4.07 -14.28 -36.12
N SER A 170 4.91 -14.55 -37.13
CA SER A 170 5.22 -15.92 -37.57
C SER A 170 6.32 -16.59 -36.73
N LEU A 171 6.67 -16.02 -35.58
CA LEU A 171 7.79 -16.44 -34.75
C LEU A 171 7.33 -17.43 -33.68
N THR A 172 8.22 -18.34 -33.31
CA THR A 172 8.07 -19.14 -32.09
C THR A 172 8.89 -18.46 -30.99
N ILE A 173 8.20 -17.88 -30.02
CA ILE A 173 8.84 -17.06 -28.97
C ILE A 173 9.11 -17.93 -27.73
N THR A 174 10.20 -17.67 -27.02
CA THR A 174 10.61 -18.38 -25.79
C THR A 174 10.69 -17.47 -24.57
N SER A 175 10.97 -16.19 -24.76
CA SER A 175 10.94 -15.16 -23.71
C SER A 175 10.78 -13.78 -24.31
N ALA A 176 10.39 -12.82 -23.48
CA ALA A 176 10.26 -11.43 -23.87
C ALA A 176 10.70 -10.49 -22.75
N ALA A 177 11.18 -9.31 -23.14
CA ALA A 177 11.42 -8.20 -22.24
C ALA A 177 11.30 -6.88 -22.99
N TRP A 178 11.09 -5.81 -22.24
CA TRP A 178 11.19 -4.46 -22.77
C TRP A 178 12.56 -3.88 -22.49
N SER A 179 13.20 -3.34 -23.51
CA SER A 179 14.44 -2.56 -23.40
C SER A 179 14.47 -1.67 -24.63
N ASP A 180 14.11 -0.39 -24.48
CA ASP A 180 13.92 0.58 -25.58
C ASP A 180 13.02 0.10 -26.75
N GLY A 181 12.17 -0.91 -26.49
CA GLY A 181 11.34 -1.62 -27.45
C GLY A 181 11.06 -3.06 -26.99
N LEU A 182 10.15 -3.75 -27.68
CA LEU A 182 9.81 -5.14 -27.37
C LEU A 182 10.84 -6.09 -27.97
N TRP A 183 11.62 -6.74 -27.11
CA TRP A 183 12.57 -7.77 -27.49
C TRP A 183 12.03 -9.15 -27.16
N VAL A 184 12.20 -10.07 -28.11
CA VAL A 184 11.76 -11.46 -27.97
C VAL A 184 12.88 -12.40 -28.40
N THR A 185 13.01 -13.53 -27.70
CA THR A 185 13.90 -14.62 -28.12
C THR A 185 13.11 -15.71 -28.79
N THR A 186 13.74 -16.35 -29.76
CA THR A 186 13.26 -17.56 -30.43
C THR A 186 14.30 -18.67 -30.22
N PRO A 187 14.06 -19.91 -30.70
CA PRO A 187 15.08 -20.96 -30.67
C PRO A 187 16.39 -20.61 -31.40
N THR A 188 16.40 -19.61 -32.30
CA THR A 188 17.57 -19.35 -33.17
C THR A 188 18.02 -17.90 -33.24
N GLU A 189 17.18 -16.97 -32.80
CA GLU A 189 17.42 -15.53 -32.94
C GLU A 189 16.83 -14.74 -31.78
N LEU A 190 17.50 -13.64 -31.45
CA LEU A 190 16.95 -12.50 -30.71
C LEU A 190 16.35 -11.52 -31.71
N VAL A 191 15.13 -11.05 -31.46
CA VAL A 191 14.36 -10.24 -32.40
C VAL A 191 13.78 -9.03 -31.68
N ARG A 192 13.87 -7.86 -32.30
CA ARG A 192 13.15 -6.65 -31.87
C ARG A 192 11.87 -6.50 -32.69
N LEU A 193 10.76 -6.25 -32.00
CA LEU A 193 9.44 -6.03 -32.58
C LEU A 193 9.00 -4.58 -32.38
N GLU A 194 8.50 -3.95 -33.44
CA GLU A 194 7.85 -2.63 -33.38
C GLU A 194 6.54 -2.69 -34.17
N GLY A 195 5.40 -2.43 -33.52
CA GLY A 195 4.09 -2.60 -34.16
C GLY A 195 3.83 -4.01 -34.70
N GLY A 196 4.52 -5.02 -34.15
CA GLY A 196 4.47 -6.42 -34.60
C GLY A 196 5.33 -6.75 -35.83
N GLU A 197 6.03 -5.76 -36.40
CA GLU A 197 7.02 -6.00 -37.45
C GLU A 197 8.41 -6.24 -36.85
N VAL A 198 9.19 -7.09 -37.52
CA VAL A 198 10.58 -7.37 -37.13
C VAL A 198 11.49 -6.25 -37.64
N THR A 199 12.09 -5.50 -36.72
CA THR A 199 12.99 -4.38 -37.06
C THR A 199 14.47 -4.75 -36.93
N GLN A 200 14.81 -5.67 -36.02
CA GLN A 200 16.17 -6.15 -35.80
C GLN A 200 16.20 -7.66 -35.56
N ARG A 201 17.29 -8.30 -36.00
CA ARG A 201 17.58 -9.73 -35.78
C ARG A 201 19.03 -9.92 -35.41
N GLU A 202 19.28 -10.75 -34.41
CA GLU A 202 20.59 -11.20 -34.00
C GLU A 202 20.60 -12.72 -33.86
N SER A 203 21.58 -13.38 -34.48
CA SER A 203 21.68 -14.84 -34.42
C SER A 203 22.12 -15.26 -33.02
N LEU A 204 21.20 -15.89 -32.29
CA LEU A 204 21.40 -16.32 -30.92
C LEU A 204 20.50 -17.52 -30.65
N ALA A 205 21.11 -18.70 -30.51
CA ALA A 205 20.37 -19.93 -30.35
C ALA A 205 19.96 -20.17 -28.89
N ASP A 206 18.72 -20.62 -28.70
CA ASP A 206 18.15 -21.08 -27.42
C ASP A 206 18.39 -20.14 -26.24
N ALA A 207 18.29 -18.83 -26.47
CA ALA A 207 18.45 -17.84 -25.41
C ALA A 207 17.13 -17.50 -24.71
N THR A 208 17.27 -17.08 -23.46
CA THR A 208 16.21 -16.53 -22.59
C THR A 208 16.66 -15.16 -22.10
N ILE A 209 15.78 -14.17 -22.12
CA ILE A 209 16.04 -12.85 -21.58
C ILE A 209 15.93 -12.91 -20.05
N LEU A 210 17.02 -12.57 -19.38
CA LEU A 210 17.10 -12.44 -17.94
C LEU A 210 16.49 -11.12 -17.48
N SER A 211 16.94 -10.02 -18.09
CA SER A 211 16.39 -8.68 -17.88
C SER A 211 16.57 -7.77 -19.09
N GLY A 212 15.72 -6.73 -19.17
CA GLY A 212 15.81 -5.62 -20.13
C GLY A 212 16.08 -4.25 -19.49
N ASP A 213 16.09 -4.16 -18.16
CA ASP A 213 16.34 -2.91 -17.44
C ASP A 213 17.84 -2.56 -17.44
N GLY A 214 18.20 -1.39 -17.96
CA GLY A 214 19.61 -1.00 -18.13
C GLY A 214 20.36 -1.78 -19.21
N GLY A 215 19.67 -2.58 -20.03
CA GLY A 215 20.21 -3.34 -21.16
C GLY A 215 19.71 -4.79 -21.20
N LEU A 216 19.90 -5.46 -22.34
CA LEU A 216 19.52 -6.87 -22.50
C LEU A 216 20.59 -7.80 -21.94
N PHE A 217 20.23 -8.56 -20.92
CA PHE A 217 21.00 -9.68 -20.41
C PHE A 217 20.35 -10.98 -20.84
N LEU A 218 21.14 -11.90 -21.41
CA LEU A 218 20.60 -13.13 -22.00
C LEU A 218 21.32 -14.33 -21.39
N TRP A 219 20.58 -15.41 -21.19
CA TRP A 219 21.12 -16.71 -20.81
C TRP A 219 20.86 -17.73 -21.90
N SER A 220 21.84 -18.59 -22.17
CA SER A 220 21.77 -19.65 -23.18
C SER A 220 22.54 -20.88 -22.69
N PRO A 221 22.48 -22.04 -23.39
CA PRO A 221 23.34 -23.18 -23.07
C PRO A 221 24.85 -22.89 -23.14
N ALA A 222 25.27 -21.85 -23.86
CA ALA A 222 26.67 -21.42 -23.89
C ALA A 222 27.08 -20.60 -22.65
N GLY A 223 26.11 -20.13 -21.86
CA GLY A 223 26.31 -19.25 -20.71
C GLY A 223 25.54 -17.93 -20.81
N VAL A 224 25.98 -16.94 -20.04
CA VAL A 224 25.42 -15.59 -19.98
C VAL A 224 26.06 -14.69 -21.02
N HIS A 225 25.23 -13.98 -21.78
CA HIS A 225 25.65 -12.94 -22.70
C HIS A 225 25.49 -11.58 -22.03
N LEU A 226 26.61 -10.86 -21.91
CA LEU A 226 26.66 -9.52 -21.31
C LEU A 226 26.64 -8.45 -22.40
N PRO A 227 26.01 -7.29 -22.17
CA PRO A 227 26.04 -6.18 -23.10
C PRO A 227 27.47 -5.80 -23.53
N GLY A 228 27.72 -5.76 -24.84
CA GLY A 228 29.02 -5.40 -25.41
C GLY A 228 30.10 -6.48 -25.34
N VAL A 229 29.80 -7.68 -24.83
CA VAL A 229 30.71 -8.82 -24.80
C VAL A 229 30.32 -9.82 -25.89
N ALA A 230 31.26 -10.16 -26.78
CA ALA A 230 30.97 -10.98 -27.95
C ALA A 230 30.84 -12.48 -27.64
N GLU A 231 31.47 -12.97 -26.58
CA GLU A 231 31.44 -14.38 -26.17
C GLU A 231 30.65 -14.54 -24.86
N ALA A 232 29.83 -15.59 -24.80
CA ALA A 232 29.10 -15.93 -23.58
C ALA A 232 30.07 -16.34 -22.46
N VAL A 233 29.80 -15.86 -21.25
CA VAL A 233 30.47 -16.31 -20.03
C VAL A 233 29.81 -17.61 -19.57
N PRO A 234 30.54 -18.73 -19.43
CA PRO A 234 29.92 -19.97 -19.00
C PRO A 234 29.21 -19.80 -17.65
N ALA A 235 28.05 -20.44 -17.52
CA ALA A 235 27.20 -20.33 -16.35
C ALA A 235 26.19 -21.48 -16.32
N THR A 236 25.92 -22.02 -15.14
CA THR A 236 24.86 -23.02 -14.91
C THR A 236 23.56 -22.37 -14.47
N LEU A 237 23.63 -21.25 -13.75
CA LEU A 237 22.48 -20.41 -13.39
C LEU A 237 22.86 -18.94 -13.52
N ALA A 238 21.87 -18.09 -13.83
CA ALA A 238 22.06 -16.67 -13.94
C ALA A 238 20.79 -15.90 -13.62
N ALA A 239 20.96 -14.67 -13.14
CA ALA A 239 19.90 -13.70 -12.94
C ALA A 239 20.43 -12.30 -13.26
N ALA A 240 19.52 -11.40 -13.63
CA ALA A 240 19.87 -10.01 -13.86
C ALA A 240 18.70 -9.10 -13.45
N ALA A 241 19.02 -7.92 -12.94
CA ALA A 241 18.09 -6.83 -12.62
C ALA A 241 18.89 -5.54 -12.41
N GLY A 242 18.26 -4.38 -12.63
CA GLY A 242 18.85 -3.06 -12.39
C GLY A 242 20.14 -2.81 -13.15
N GLY A 243 20.28 -3.37 -14.37
CA GLY A 243 21.52 -3.27 -15.15
C GLY A 243 22.70 -4.10 -14.60
N ARG A 244 22.47 -4.99 -13.63
CA ARG A 244 23.47 -5.90 -13.05
C ARG A 244 23.10 -7.33 -13.37
N ALA A 245 24.11 -8.16 -13.64
CA ALA A 245 23.94 -9.59 -13.79
C ALA A 245 24.79 -10.34 -12.77
N VAL A 246 24.27 -11.48 -12.32
CA VAL A 246 24.99 -12.46 -11.52
C VAL A 246 24.86 -13.83 -12.18
N TRP A 247 25.91 -14.62 -12.11
CA TRP A 247 25.88 -15.99 -12.58
C TRP A 247 26.65 -16.91 -11.64
N TRP A 248 26.20 -18.16 -11.59
CA TRP A 248 26.82 -19.20 -10.80
C TRP A 248 27.44 -20.24 -11.73
N GLN A 249 28.66 -20.68 -11.40
CA GLN A 249 29.34 -21.79 -12.04
C GLN A 249 30.34 -22.45 -11.10
N ASP A 250 30.35 -23.79 -11.08
CA ASP A 250 31.37 -24.60 -10.41
C ASP A 250 31.63 -24.20 -8.94
N GLY A 251 30.56 -23.84 -8.21
CA GLY A 251 30.63 -23.44 -6.80
C GLY A 251 30.98 -21.97 -6.57
N VAL A 252 31.04 -21.14 -7.61
CA VAL A 252 31.35 -19.72 -7.52
C VAL A 252 30.23 -18.88 -8.12
N LEU A 253 29.72 -17.94 -7.33
CA LEU A 253 28.83 -16.88 -7.76
C LEU A 253 29.67 -15.67 -8.21
N THR A 254 29.41 -15.13 -9.39
CA THR A 254 30.17 -14.02 -9.99
C THR A 254 29.21 -12.91 -10.41
N TRP A 255 29.55 -11.67 -10.07
CA TRP A 255 28.82 -10.46 -10.46
C TRP A 255 29.40 -9.87 -11.74
N SER A 256 28.59 -9.10 -12.47
CA SER A 256 28.99 -8.44 -13.72
C SER A 256 30.12 -7.42 -13.57
N ASP A 257 30.41 -6.96 -12.36
CA ASP A 257 31.57 -6.12 -12.04
C ASP A 257 32.86 -6.90 -11.76
N GLY A 258 32.79 -8.23 -11.74
CA GLY A 258 33.90 -9.15 -11.50
C GLY A 258 34.07 -9.59 -10.05
N ALA A 259 33.22 -9.16 -9.11
CA ALA A 259 33.22 -9.70 -7.77
C ALA A 259 32.82 -11.18 -7.75
N THR A 260 33.35 -11.97 -6.81
CA THR A 260 33.09 -13.41 -6.71
C THR A 260 32.89 -13.87 -5.28
N LEU A 261 31.97 -14.81 -5.08
CA LEU A 261 31.72 -15.48 -3.80
C LEU A 261 31.69 -17.00 -4.01
N ALA A 262 32.49 -17.75 -3.25
CA ALA A 262 32.39 -19.20 -3.21
C ALA A 262 31.18 -19.61 -2.37
N LEU A 263 30.38 -20.55 -2.87
CA LEU A 263 29.20 -21.09 -2.19
C LEU A 263 29.39 -22.59 -1.96
N ASP A 264 29.14 -23.02 -0.72
CA ASP A 264 29.20 -24.43 -0.33
C ASP A 264 27.99 -25.23 -0.85
N GLU A 265 26.90 -24.56 -1.16
CA GLU A 265 25.64 -25.14 -1.62
C GLU A 265 25.34 -24.75 -3.07
N THR A 266 24.72 -25.65 -3.82
CA THR A 266 24.29 -25.38 -5.20
C THR A 266 22.96 -24.61 -5.18
N PRO A 267 22.92 -23.38 -5.70
CA PRO A 267 21.65 -22.67 -5.87
C PRO A 267 20.77 -23.40 -6.90
N LEU A 268 19.46 -23.34 -6.70
CA LEU A 268 18.41 -23.81 -7.60
C LEU A 268 17.83 -22.64 -8.40
N ALA A 269 17.74 -21.46 -7.78
CA ALA A 269 17.33 -20.21 -8.41
C ALA A 269 18.12 -19.03 -7.84
N LEU A 270 18.25 -17.98 -8.64
CA LEU A 270 18.91 -16.72 -8.28
C LEU A 270 17.98 -15.56 -8.64
N ALA A 271 18.02 -14.52 -7.83
CA ALA A 271 17.41 -13.23 -8.13
C ALA A 271 18.30 -12.11 -7.61
N VAL A 272 18.28 -10.97 -8.30
CA VAL A 272 19.11 -9.81 -7.98
C VAL A 272 18.19 -8.69 -7.53
N ASP A 273 18.50 -8.08 -6.39
CA ASP A 273 17.87 -6.82 -5.99
C ASP A 273 18.31 -5.71 -6.97
N PRO A 274 17.38 -5.09 -7.72
CA PRO A 274 17.72 -4.09 -8.74
C PRO A 274 18.38 -2.83 -8.17
N ARG A 275 18.19 -2.53 -6.88
CA ARG A 275 18.72 -1.33 -6.22
C ARG A 275 20.08 -1.59 -5.59
N SER A 276 20.18 -2.63 -4.77
CA SER A 276 21.39 -2.91 -3.99
C SER A 276 22.39 -3.79 -4.73
N GLY A 277 21.93 -4.64 -5.65
CA GLY A 277 22.70 -5.72 -6.27
C GLY A 277 23.01 -6.90 -5.34
N VAL A 278 22.40 -6.91 -4.14
CA VAL A 278 22.36 -8.08 -3.28
C VAL A 278 21.65 -9.20 -4.02
N VAL A 279 22.12 -10.43 -3.82
CA VAL A 279 21.60 -11.60 -4.50
C VAL A 279 20.84 -12.44 -3.50
N THR A 280 19.61 -12.81 -3.85
CA THR A 280 18.88 -13.86 -3.14
C THR A 280 19.02 -15.17 -3.91
N ALA A 281 19.46 -16.22 -3.22
CA ALA A 281 19.62 -17.54 -3.78
C ALA A 281 18.72 -18.54 -3.06
N ARG A 282 17.97 -19.33 -3.83
CA ARG A 282 17.21 -20.48 -3.32
C ARG A 282 18.09 -21.71 -3.40
N THR A 283 18.34 -22.39 -2.27
CA THR A 283 18.98 -23.72 -2.23
C THR A 283 17.94 -24.80 -1.96
N ALA A 284 18.36 -26.05 -1.77
CA ALA A 284 17.44 -27.17 -1.53
C ALA A 284 16.56 -26.98 -0.27
N ASP A 285 17.06 -26.28 0.75
CA ASP A 285 16.41 -26.14 2.06
C ASP A 285 16.48 -24.72 2.63
N ALA A 286 16.96 -23.73 1.87
CA ALA A 286 17.02 -22.35 2.36
C ALA A 286 16.83 -21.27 1.28
N LEU A 287 16.51 -20.06 1.73
CA LEU A 287 16.82 -18.80 1.03
C LEU A 287 18.06 -18.18 1.67
N LEU A 288 19.01 -17.79 0.83
CA LEU A 288 20.25 -17.14 1.22
C LEU A 288 20.27 -15.71 0.69
N ARG A 289 20.65 -14.75 1.53
CA ARG A 289 20.94 -13.38 1.13
C ARG A 289 22.44 -13.19 1.03
N LEU A 290 22.93 -12.89 -0.17
CA LEU A 290 24.34 -12.91 -0.52
C LEU A 290 24.80 -11.55 -1.02
N SER A 291 25.94 -11.08 -0.54
CA SER A 291 26.67 -9.95 -1.09
C SER A 291 28.06 -10.40 -1.56
N PRO A 292 28.82 -9.56 -2.29
CA PRO A 292 30.23 -9.84 -2.60
C PRO A 292 31.09 -10.19 -1.38
N GLU A 293 30.73 -9.70 -0.19
CA GLU A 293 31.43 -9.93 1.06
C GLU A 293 31.08 -11.27 1.73
N GLY A 294 29.95 -11.89 1.38
CA GLY A 294 29.53 -13.19 1.92
C GLY A 294 28.03 -13.39 2.10
N GLU A 295 27.67 -14.48 2.78
CA GLU A 295 26.31 -14.74 3.26
C GLU A 295 25.97 -13.76 4.40
N THR A 296 24.85 -13.07 4.27
CA THR A 296 24.38 -12.05 5.22
C THR A 296 23.12 -12.48 5.98
N ALA A 297 22.29 -13.34 5.39
CA ALA A 297 21.14 -13.95 6.05
C ALA A 297 20.79 -15.31 5.44
N ARG A 298 20.14 -16.16 6.25
CA ARG A 298 19.63 -17.47 5.86
C ARG A 298 18.28 -17.72 6.49
N VAL A 299 17.35 -18.21 5.68
CA VAL A 299 16.03 -18.67 6.12
C VAL A 299 15.86 -20.11 5.71
N ALA A 300 15.64 -20.98 6.69
CA ALA A 300 15.27 -22.36 6.40
C ALA A 300 13.89 -22.38 5.74
N LEU A 301 13.80 -23.13 4.65
CA LEU A 301 12.56 -23.41 3.94
C LEU A 301 12.26 -24.90 4.00
N PRO A 302 11.00 -25.29 3.76
CA PRO A 302 10.71 -26.67 3.41
C PRO A 302 11.62 -27.14 2.26
N PRO A 303 12.00 -28.43 2.25
CA PRO A 303 12.77 -28.99 1.15
C PRO A 303 12.08 -28.69 -0.18
N ALA A 304 12.84 -28.17 -1.14
CA ALA A 304 12.34 -27.89 -2.48
C ALA A 304 11.64 -29.14 -3.04
N THR A 305 10.43 -28.94 -3.56
CA THR A 305 9.70 -29.99 -4.26
C THR A 305 10.37 -30.28 -5.60
N GLU A 306 9.94 -31.34 -6.29
CA GLU A 306 10.48 -31.66 -7.62
C GLU A 306 10.12 -30.61 -8.70
N THR A 307 9.22 -29.68 -8.40
CA THR A 307 8.84 -28.60 -9.32
C THR A 307 9.86 -27.47 -9.30
N PRO A 308 10.29 -26.96 -10.47
CA PRO A 308 11.18 -25.80 -10.53
C PRO A 308 10.49 -24.59 -9.88
N GLU A 309 11.14 -24.03 -8.88
CA GLU A 309 10.70 -22.80 -8.24
C GLU A 309 11.26 -21.60 -9.01
N THR A 310 10.45 -20.56 -9.17
CA THR A 310 10.90 -19.27 -9.72
C THR A 310 11.05 -18.26 -8.59
N LEU A 311 12.06 -17.41 -8.71
CA LEU A 311 12.47 -16.45 -7.69
C LEU A 311 12.56 -15.06 -8.30
N LEU A 312 12.02 -14.07 -7.60
CA LEU A 312 12.09 -12.66 -7.99
C LEU A 312 12.34 -11.80 -6.74
N VAL A 313 13.15 -10.75 -6.88
CA VAL A 313 13.27 -9.69 -5.85
C VAL A 313 12.67 -8.41 -6.42
N THR A 314 11.74 -7.81 -5.69
CA THR A 314 11.10 -6.55 -6.08
C THR A 314 11.95 -5.35 -5.63
N PRO A 315 11.73 -4.15 -6.20
CA PRO A 315 12.33 -2.90 -5.72
C PRO A 315 11.92 -2.51 -4.30
N THR A 316 10.84 -3.10 -3.77
CA THR A 316 10.40 -2.96 -2.36
C THR A 316 11.13 -3.94 -1.42
N HIS A 317 12.11 -4.68 -1.93
CA HIS A 317 12.89 -5.68 -1.22
C HIS A 317 12.08 -6.91 -0.78
N ASP A 318 10.99 -7.22 -1.48
CA ASP A 318 10.30 -8.49 -1.29
C ASP A 318 10.91 -9.56 -2.17
N VAL A 319 11.13 -10.73 -1.58
CA VAL A 319 11.55 -11.95 -2.23
C VAL A 319 10.32 -12.80 -2.47
N LEU A 320 9.99 -12.98 -3.73
CA LEU A 320 8.86 -13.77 -4.21
C LEU A 320 9.36 -15.13 -4.68
N LEU A 321 8.85 -16.18 -4.06
CA LEU A 321 9.13 -17.57 -4.42
C LEU A 321 7.83 -18.22 -4.89
N ALA A 322 7.75 -18.60 -6.16
CA ALA A 322 6.60 -19.33 -6.68
C ALA A 322 6.98 -20.77 -7.03
N GLY A 323 6.16 -21.72 -6.58
CA GLY A 323 6.32 -23.15 -6.83
C GLY A 323 4.96 -23.82 -7.00
N GLY A 324 4.67 -24.27 -8.21
CA GLY A 324 3.34 -24.78 -8.55
C GLY A 324 2.31 -23.65 -8.60
N ASP A 325 1.27 -23.74 -7.80
CA ASP A 325 0.21 -22.74 -7.61
C ASP A 325 0.42 -21.86 -6.36
N VAL A 326 1.46 -22.11 -5.57
CA VAL A 326 1.74 -21.35 -4.33
C VAL A 326 2.76 -20.25 -4.58
N LEU A 327 2.45 -19.05 -4.08
CA LEU A 327 3.37 -17.93 -3.94
C LEU A 327 3.69 -17.70 -2.47
N SER A 328 4.98 -17.73 -2.14
CA SER A 328 5.50 -17.34 -0.83
C SER A 328 6.23 -16.00 -0.94
N VAL A 329 5.94 -15.09 -0.02
CA VAL A 329 6.50 -13.74 0.04
C VAL A 329 7.34 -13.61 1.29
N HIS A 330 8.58 -13.19 1.13
CA HIS A 330 9.48 -12.86 2.22
C HIS A 330 9.93 -11.40 2.09
N SER A 331 9.91 -10.63 3.17
CA SER A 331 10.47 -9.27 3.16
C SER A 331 11.94 -9.29 3.57
N ASP A 332 12.81 -8.67 2.78
CA ASP A 332 14.22 -8.48 3.12
C ASP A 332 14.40 -7.23 4.01
N GLU A 333 14.18 -7.42 5.30
CA GLU A 333 14.20 -6.33 6.27
C GLU A 333 15.60 -5.73 6.48
N LEU A 334 16.67 -6.47 6.13
CA LEU A 334 18.04 -5.95 6.16
C LEU A 334 18.27 -4.87 5.10
N SER A 335 17.59 -4.98 3.96
CA SER A 335 17.67 -3.99 2.89
C SER A 335 16.87 -2.72 3.20
N LEU A 336 16.06 -2.72 4.27
CA LEU A 336 15.38 -1.53 4.76
C LEU A 336 16.31 -0.63 5.60
N ILE A 337 17.43 -1.14 6.11
CA ILE A 337 18.37 -0.32 6.89
C ILE A 337 19.14 0.59 5.93
N ASP A 338 18.98 1.89 6.13
CA ASP A 338 19.73 2.91 5.38
C ASP A 338 19.78 4.19 6.22
N ASP A 339 20.91 4.34 6.93
CA ASP A 339 21.21 5.46 7.83
C ASP A 339 21.35 6.81 7.09
N SER A 340 21.40 6.80 5.75
CA SER A 340 21.47 8.03 4.96
C SER A 340 20.11 8.68 4.74
N ARG A 341 19.02 7.99 5.07
CA ARG A 341 17.65 8.47 4.91
C ARG A 341 16.98 8.66 6.28
N PRO A 342 16.20 9.74 6.48
CA PRO A 342 15.40 9.91 7.70
C PRO A 342 14.47 8.71 7.93
N PRO A 343 14.09 8.40 9.17
CA PRO A 343 13.10 7.37 9.46
C PRO A 343 11.74 7.69 8.80
N LEU A 344 11.07 6.65 8.31
CA LEU A 344 9.69 6.74 7.85
C LEU A 344 8.77 7.13 9.01
N GLN A 345 7.94 8.15 8.85
CA GLN A 345 6.95 8.57 9.86
C GLN A 345 5.71 7.68 9.76
N LEU A 346 5.44 6.85 10.78
CA LEU A 346 4.24 6.03 10.87
C LEU A 346 3.13 6.81 11.57
N ILE A 347 2.00 7.00 10.88
CA ILE A 347 0.90 7.84 11.39
C ILE A 347 -0.44 7.08 11.23
N PRO A 348 -0.89 6.36 12.28
CA PRO A 348 -2.23 5.80 12.31
C PRO A 348 -3.25 6.92 12.55
N ILE A 349 -4.33 6.92 11.76
CA ILE A 349 -5.40 7.92 11.85
C ILE A 349 -6.73 7.23 12.14
N GLY A 350 -7.52 7.79 13.06
CA GLY A 350 -8.87 7.34 13.37
C GLY A 350 -9.87 8.49 13.28
N PHE A 351 -11.14 8.18 13.01
CA PHE A 351 -12.20 9.19 12.91
C PHE A 351 -13.36 8.80 13.83
N LEU A 352 -14.00 9.80 14.45
CA LEU A 352 -15.17 9.52 15.32
C LEU A 352 -16.42 9.15 14.52
N GLU A 353 -16.46 9.51 13.23
CA GLU A 353 -17.52 9.15 12.30
C GLU A 353 -16.96 8.79 10.93
N ASN A 354 -17.81 8.21 10.07
CA ASN A 354 -17.47 7.85 8.70
C ASN A 354 -17.03 9.05 7.87
N PRO A 355 -15.74 9.14 7.49
CA PRO A 355 -15.23 10.27 6.72
C PRO A 355 -15.61 10.22 5.24
N LYS A 356 -16.23 9.16 4.72
CA LYS A 356 -16.52 9.02 3.27
C LYS A 356 -17.88 9.57 2.91
N ASN A 357 -18.85 9.28 3.76
CA ASN A 357 -20.24 9.65 3.54
C ASN A 357 -20.57 10.86 4.41
N TYR A 358 -20.01 12.02 4.07
CA TYR A 358 -20.32 13.28 4.78
C TYR A 358 -21.83 13.60 4.76
N ASN A 359 -22.60 12.98 3.85
CA ASN A 359 -24.04 13.10 3.75
C ASN A 359 -24.81 12.18 4.72
N ASP A 360 -24.16 11.20 5.33
CA ASP A 360 -24.81 10.29 6.26
C ASP A 360 -25.39 11.11 7.43
N PRO A 361 -26.72 11.06 7.62
CA PRO A 361 -27.36 11.84 8.65
C PRO A 361 -26.99 11.30 10.04
N ILE A 362 -26.43 12.16 10.87
CA ILE A 362 -26.23 11.89 12.30
C ILE A 362 -27.47 12.41 13.02
N TYR A 363 -28.26 11.48 13.57
CA TYR A 363 -29.48 11.83 14.31
C TYR A 363 -29.19 11.87 15.81
N CYS A 364 -29.85 12.77 16.55
CA CYS A 364 -29.83 12.73 18.01
C CYS A 364 -30.45 11.42 18.51
N ASP A 365 -31.60 11.08 17.93
CA ASP A 365 -32.30 9.82 18.08
C ASP A 365 -32.44 9.19 16.68
N GLY A 366 -31.67 8.14 16.40
CA GLY A 366 -31.63 7.48 15.10
C GLY A 366 -32.82 6.53 14.86
N PRO A 367 -33.12 6.22 13.58
CA PRO A 367 -34.09 5.18 13.23
C PRO A 367 -33.62 3.78 13.67
N SER A 368 -32.30 3.61 13.81
CA SER A 368 -31.64 2.49 14.49
C SER A 368 -30.82 3.00 15.68
N LEU A 369 -30.48 2.11 16.62
CA LEU A 369 -29.62 2.46 17.76
C LEU A 369 -28.21 2.85 17.31
N GLU A 370 -27.71 2.24 16.23
CA GLU A 370 -26.37 2.44 15.67
C GLU A 370 -26.20 3.83 15.02
N ASP A 371 -27.29 4.37 14.48
CA ASP A 371 -27.33 5.71 13.88
C ASP A 371 -27.45 6.85 14.89
N ALA A 372 -27.78 6.54 16.15
CA ALA A 372 -27.94 7.54 17.19
C ALA A 372 -26.57 8.04 17.66
N LEU A 373 -26.39 9.37 17.68
CA LEU A 373 -25.14 10.01 18.13
C LEU A 373 -24.69 9.48 19.51
N GLY A 374 -25.62 9.32 20.44
CA GLY A 374 -25.30 8.83 21.79
C GLY A 374 -24.73 7.40 21.80
N HIS A 375 -25.10 6.54 20.86
CA HIS A 375 -24.48 5.22 20.71
C HIS A 375 -23.06 5.38 20.18
N ARG A 376 -22.87 6.16 19.12
CA ARG A 376 -21.55 6.37 18.52
C ARG A 376 -20.53 6.92 19.51
N LEU A 377 -20.93 7.87 20.36
CA LEU A 377 -20.08 8.42 21.40
C LEU A 377 -19.70 7.39 22.49
N ARG A 378 -20.59 6.44 22.80
CA ARG A 378 -20.25 5.34 23.72
C ARG A 378 -19.26 4.38 23.08
N THR A 379 -19.49 3.99 21.84
CA THR A 379 -18.56 3.13 21.09
C THR A 379 -17.18 3.77 20.99
N ALA A 380 -17.10 5.06 20.61
CA ALA A 380 -15.84 5.80 20.58
C ALA A 380 -15.14 5.85 21.95
N ARG A 381 -15.91 5.94 23.04
CA ARG A 381 -15.37 5.89 24.40
C ARG A 381 -14.84 4.51 24.78
N GLU A 382 -15.52 3.45 24.37
CA GLU A 382 -15.07 2.08 24.60
C GLU A 382 -13.74 1.81 23.88
N ASN A 383 -13.55 2.39 22.69
CA ASN A 383 -12.31 2.28 21.91
C ASN A 383 -11.17 3.20 22.39
N GLN A 384 -11.44 4.17 23.28
CA GLN A 384 -10.44 5.15 23.71
C GLN A 384 -9.21 4.48 24.34
N ALA A 385 -9.42 3.47 25.18
CA ALA A 385 -8.32 2.77 25.86
C ALA A 385 -7.44 1.99 24.88
N LEU A 386 -8.02 1.41 23.83
CA LEU A 386 -7.27 0.77 22.75
C LEU A 386 -6.41 1.80 22.02
N VAL A 387 -7.03 2.87 21.52
CA VAL A 387 -6.35 3.91 20.75
C VAL A 387 -5.22 4.59 21.54
N ALA A 388 -5.44 4.88 22.81
CA ALA A 388 -4.42 5.46 23.68
C ALA A 388 -3.30 4.47 24.04
N GLY A 389 -3.56 3.16 23.99
CA GLY A 389 -2.59 2.10 24.28
C GLY A 389 -1.78 1.64 23.07
N LEU A 390 -2.12 2.08 21.85
CA LEU A 390 -1.39 1.74 20.63
C LEU A 390 -0.07 2.50 20.51
N PRO A 391 0.94 1.86 19.88
CA PRO A 391 2.19 2.52 19.56
C PRO A 391 2.07 3.87 18.84
N GLY A 392 2.71 4.92 19.35
CA GLY A 392 2.61 6.31 18.87
C GLY A 392 1.30 7.05 19.19
N GLY A 393 0.28 6.31 19.63
CA GLY A 393 -1.12 6.75 19.66
C GLY A 393 -1.69 6.97 18.26
N VAL A 394 -3.02 7.06 18.17
CA VAL A 394 -3.73 7.34 16.92
C VAL A 394 -4.06 8.83 16.83
N ALA A 395 -3.74 9.46 15.70
CA ALA A 395 -4.19 10.81 15.40
C ALA A 395 -5.70 10.78 15.10
N VAL A 396 -6.51 11.48 15.91
CA VAL A 396 -7.97 11.48 15.73
C VAL A 396 -8.42 12.71 14.95
N ALA A 397 -9.28 12.51 13.96
CA ALA A 397 -9.93 13.58 13.20
C ALA A 397 -11.45 13.50 13.25
N VAL A 398 -12.09 14.66 13.03
CA VAL A 398 -13.55 14.80 12.97
C VAL A 398 -13.96 15.75 11.85
N THR A 399 -15.16 15.57 11.33
CA THR A 399 -15.79 16.51 10.40
C THR A 399 -16.47 17.64 11.18
N PRO A 400 -16.56 18.84 10.60
CA PRO A 400 -17.38 19.93 11.15
C PRO A 400 -18.86 19.58 11.34
N ARG A 401 -19.37 18.62 10.54
CA ARG A 401 -20.78 18.17 10.62
C ARG A 401 -21.04 17.34 11.87
N PHE A 402 -20.09 16.51 12.28
CA PHE A 402 -20.19 15.80 13.55
C PHE A 402 -20.21 16.75 14.74
N ALA A 403 -19.33 17.77 14.74
CA ALA A 403 -19.36 18.81 15.76
C ALA A 403 -20.70 19.57 15.79
N GLU A 404 -21.29 19.85 14.63
CA GLU A 404 -22.63 20.43 14.53
C GLU A 404 -23.71 19.51 15.12
N ALA A 405 -23.65 18.20 14.86
CA ALA A 405 -24.56 17.24 15.45
C ALA A 405 -24.41 17.16 16.98
N VAL A 406 -23.18 17.18 17.50
CA VAL A 406 -22.91 17.21 18.95
C VAL A 406 -23.50 18.45 19.63
N LEU A 407 -23.36 19.63 19.01
CA LEU A 407 -24.00 20.86 19.50
C LEU A 407 -25.52 20.77 19.44
N HIS A 408 -26.07 20.29 18.32
CA HIS A 408 -27.50 20.20 18.09
C HIS A 408 -28.19 19.26 19.09
N CYS A 409 -27.54 18.14 19.41
CA CYS A 409 -28.06 17.10 20.30
C CYS A 409 -27.70 17.28 21.78
N ASP A 410 -27.05 18.40 22.14
CA ASP A 410 -26.61 18.72 23.50
C ASP A 410 -25.73 17.62 24.14
N GLN A 411 -24.77 17.10 23.36
CA GLN A 411 -23.86 16.00 23.75
C GLN A 411 -22.41 16.46 23.96
N ALA A 412 -22.16 17.76 24.14
CA ALA A 412 -20.79 18.30 24.24
C ALA A 412 -19.99 17.68 25.41
N ASP A 413 -20.64 17.41 26.55
CA ASP A 413 -19.99 16.75 27.68
C ASP A 413 -19.56 15.31 27.36
N ALA A 414 -20.28 14.64 26.46
CA ALA A 414 -20.02 13.26 26.09
C ALA A 414 -18.78 13.12 25.20
N ILE A 415 -18.20 14.20 24.65
CA ILE A 415 -16.99 14.14 23.81
C ILE A 415 -15.73 14.67 24.50
N GLN A 416 -15.84 15.15 25.74
CA GLN A 416 -14.72 15.80 26.44
C GLN A 416 -13.48 14.91 26.58
N PHE A 417 -13.65 13.60 26.52
CA PHE A 417 -12.56 12.63 26.59
C PHE A 417 -11.61 12.68 25.39
N TRP A 418 -12.06 13.22 24.24
CA TRP A 418 -11.22 13.53 23.07
C TRP A 418 -10.81 14.99 22.98
N ALA A 419 -11.44 15.89 23.76
CA ALA A 419 -11.22 17.33 23.71
C ALA A 419 -9.87 17.77 24.31
N ALA A 420 -9.19 16.89 25.06
CA ALA A 420 -7.91 17.17 25.69
C ALA A 420 -6.71 17.00 24.74
N ASP A 421 -6.87 16.23 23.66
CA ASP A 421 -5.82 16.00 22.66
C ASP A 421 -5.97 16.95 21.46
N PRO A 422 -4.87 17.30 20.77
CA PRO A 422 -4.94 17.93 19.45
C PRO A 422 -5.77 17.05 18.50
N VAL A 423 -6.81 17.63 17.88
CA VAL A 423 -7.70 16.91 16.96
C VAL A 423 -7.51 17.40 15.54
N GLY A 424 -7.63 16.50 14.57
CA GLY A 424 -7.65 16.83 13.15
C GLY A 424 -9.02 17.28 12.67
N VAL A 425 -9.06 18.12 11.64
CA VAL A 425 -10.29 18.43 10.93
C VAL A 425 -10.31 17.78 9.55
N LEU A 426 -11.42 17.14 9.20
CA LEU A 426 -11.71 16.72 7.83
C LEU A 426 -12.67 17.69 7.16
N LEU A 427 -12.20 18.40 6.14
CA LEU A 427 -13.01 19.33 5.36
C LEU A 427 -13.44 18.67 4.06
N HIS A 428 -14.74 18.44 3.88
CA HIS A 428 -15.32 17.98 2.62
C HIS A 428 -15.75 19.17 1.73
N GLN A 429 -15.58 19.00 0.41
CA GLN A 429 -16.16 19.77 -0.69
C GLN A 429 -16.07 21.30 -0.56
N VAL A 430 -15.21 21.90 -1.38
CA VAL A 430 -15.10 23.38 -1.53
C VAL A 430 -16.10 23.97 -2.54
N SER A 431 -16.84 23.11 -3.25
CA SER A 431 -17.75 23.48 -4.35
C SER A 431 -19.00 24.26 -3.93
N GLU A 432 -19.27 24.36 -2.62
CA GLU A 432 -20.35 25.19 -2.06
C GLU A 432 -20.06 26.69 -2.18
N CYS A 433 -18.80 27.07 -2.41
CA CYS A 433 -18.38 28.47 -2.45
C CYS A 433 -18.03 28.96 -3.86
N PRO A 434 -18.67 30.04 -4.35
CA PRO A 434 -18.39 30.59 -5.67
C PRO A 434 -17.13 31.46 -5.73
N ASP A 435 -16.55 31.83 -4.58
CA ASP A 435 -15.37 32.70 -4.48
C ASP A 435 -14.59 32.47 -3.17
N GLN A 436 -13.38 33.06 -3.09
CA GLN A 436 -12.48 32.94 -1.93
C GLN A 436 -13.07 33.52 -0.64
N THR A 437 -13.89 34.57 -0.72
CA THR A 437 -14.44 35.19 0.50
C THR A 437 -15.45 34.26 1.17
N CYS A 438 -16.33 33.65 0.38
CA CYS A 438 -17.20 32.58 0.86
C CYS A 438 -16.37 31.45 1.48
N PHE A 439 -15.31 31.03 0.80
CA PHE A 439 -14.49 29.90 1.23
C PHE A 439 -13.78 30.17 2.56
N ASP A 440 -13.16 31.35 2.71
CA ASP A 440 -12.54 31.80 3.94
C ASP A 440 -13.55 31.83 5.11
N ASP A 441 -14.74 32.39 4.89
CA ASP A 441 -15.82 32.45 5.89
C ASP A 441 -16.32 31.05 6.26
N MET A 442 -16.44 30.15 5.28
CA MET A 442 -16.85 28.76 5.48
C MET A 442 -15.85 27.99 6.35
N VAL A 443 -14.55 28.06 6.03
CA VAL A 443 -13.49 27.42 6.83
C VAL A 443 -13.53 27.95 8.25
N LYS A 444 -13.54 29.27 8.44
CA LYS A 444 -13.64 29.91 9.76
C LYS A 444 -14.86 29.44 10.54
N GLN A 445 -16.03 29.36 9.91
CA GLN A 445 -17.24 28.89 10.56
C GLN A 445 -17.13 27.42 10.97
N ARG A 446 -16.64 26.56 10.08
CA ARG A 446 -16.47 25.11 10.31
C ARG A 446 -15.47 24.83 11.45
N ILE A 447 -14.33 25.51 11.47
CA ILE A 447 -13.36 25.44 12.57
C ILE A 447 -13.95 26.01 13.87
N GLY A 448 -14.69 27.12 13.79
CA GLY A 448 -15.37 27.70 14.95
C GLY A 448 -16.35 26.74 15.63
N ARG A 449 -17.04 25.88 14.87
CA ARG A 449 -17.96 24.86 15.43
C ARG A 449 -17.22 23.78 16.21
N LEU A 450 -16.05 23.35 15.72
CA LEU A 450 -15.20 22.38 16.42
C LEU A 450 -14.73 22.94 17.76
N ARG A 451 -14.27 24.19 17.78
CA ARG A 451 -13.88 24.90 19.01
C ARG A 451 -15.05 25.04 19.99
N ALA A 452 -16.27 25.21 19.49
CA ALA A 452 -17.46 25.35 20.34
C ALA A 452 -17.84 24.07 21.10
N VAL A 453 -17.43 22.89 20.62
CA VAL A 453 -17.59 21.61 21.34
C VAL A 453 -16.37 21.22 22.17
N GLY A 454 -15.34 22.09 22.22
CA GLY A 454 -14.14 21.88 23.02
C GLY A 454 -12.96 21.26 22.28
N PHE A 455 -13.08 20.94 20.99
CA PHE A 455 -11.93 20.48 20.22
C PHE A 455 -10.93 21.61 19.98
N THR A 456 -9.64 21.26 19.94
CA THR A 456 -8.56 22.15 19.51
C THR A 456 -7.98 21.62 18.20
N PRO A 457 -8.49 22.10 17.04
CA PRO A 457 -7.98 21.68 15.75
C PRO A 457 -6.50 22.05 15.60
N ALA A 458 -5.65 21.07 15.29
CA ALA A 458 -4.19 21.27 15.15
C ALA A 458 -3.66 20.89 13.77
N TRP A 459 -4.38 20.04 13.05
CA TRP A 459 -4.01 19.57 11.72
C TRP A 459 -5.23 19.35 10.84
N VAL A 460 -5.01 19.23 9.54
CA VAL A 460 -6.07 19.08 8.53
C VAL A 460 -5.87 17.78 7.78
N ALA A 461 -6.93 16.96 7.71
CA ALA A 461 -7.12 15.96 6.66
C ALA A 461 -7.94 16.62 5.54
N GLY A 462 -7.37 16.82 4.36
CA GLY A 462 -8.02 17.62 3.30
C GLY A 462 -9.01 16.87 2.41
N SER A 463 -9.89 17.62 1.72
CA SER A 463 -10.44 17.31 0.38
C SER A 463 -9.69 18.12 -0.68
N THR A 464 -9.72 17.69 -1.96
CA THR A 464 -9.11 18.44 -3.06
C THR A 464 -9.82 19.79 -3.22
N ALA A 465 -9.08 20.78 -3.67
CA ALA A 465 -9.72 21.96 -4.23
C ALA A 465 -10.47 21.50 -5.50
N ASP A 466 -11.74 21.85 -5.61
CA ASP A 466 -12.48 21.75 -6.86
C ASP A 466 -11.78 22.72 -7.84
N ASP A 467 -11.11 22.15 -8.84
CA ASP A 467 -10.33 22.85 -9.84
C ASP A 467 -11.18 23.81 -10.68
N THR A 468 -12.51 23.64 -10.66
CA THR A 468 -13.44 24.50 -11.39
C THR A 468 -13.51 25.93 -10.86
N VAL A 469 -13.11 26.19 -9.60
CA VAL A 469 -13.26 27.51 -8.96
C VAL A 469 -11.92 28.19 -8.62
N GLY A 470 -10.80 27.46 -8.65
CA GLY A 470 -9.45 28.04 -8.44
C GLY A 470 -9.26 28.69 -7.06
N LEU A 471 -9.88 28.13 -6.02
CA LEU A 471 -9.83 28.63 -4.64
C LEU A 471 -8.51 28.25 -3.95
N ASP A 472 -7.94 29.18 -3.18
CA ASP A 472 -6.79 28.93 -2.30
C ASP A 472 -7.27 28.21 -1.03
N LEU A 473 -6.98 26.91 -0.94
CA LEU A 473 -7.29 26.07 0.21
C LEU A 473 -6.44 26.44 1.44
N LEU A 474 -5.21 26.90 1.24
CA LEU A 474 -4.16 26.94 2.25
C LEU A 474 -4.27 28.19 3.12
N LYS A 475 -4.57 29.33 2.49
CA LYS A 475 -4.70 30.63 3.16
C LYS A 475 -5.70 30.65 4.34
N PRO A 476 -6.95 30.19 4.20
CA PRO A 476 -7.89 30.21 5.33
C PRO A 476 -7.56 29.20 6.43
N LEU A 477 -6.88 28.08 6.11
CA LEU A 477 -6.41 27.12 7.12
C LEU A 477 -5.32 27.74 8.00
N LEU A 478 -4.34 28.40 7.37
CA LEU A 478 -3.31 29.17 8.05
C LEU A 478 -3.89 30.29 8.92
N ALA A 479 -4.89 31.02 8.42
CA ALA A 479 -5.56 32.07 9.18
C ALA A 479 -6.25 31.54 10.45
N GLU A 480 -6.64 30.26 10.45
CA GLU A 480 -7.21 29.56 11.59
C GLU A 480 -6.14 28.85 12.46
N GLY A 481 -4.85 29.04 12.18
CA GLY A 481 -3.74 28.48 12.95
C GLY A 481 -3.45 27.01 12.66
N LEU A 482 -3.92 26.49 11.54
CA LEU A 482 -3.68 25.10 11.11
C LEU A 482 -2.44 25.06 10.23
N THR A 483 -1.29 24.78 10.86
CA THR A 483 0.04 24.79 10.22
C THR A 483 0.49 23.42 9.73
N HIS A 484 -0.22 22.34 10.06
CA HIS A 484 0.10 20.98 9.63
C HIS A 484 -1.03 20.45 8.76
N GLN A 485 -0.73 20.16 7.50
CA GLN A 485 -1.69 19.56 6.59
C GLN A 485 -1.19 18.21 6.13
N LEU A 486 -1.96 17.19 6.46
CA LEU A 486 -1.77 15.85 5.99
C LEU A 486 -2.75 15.62 4.84
N PHE A 487 -2.23 15.37 3.64
CA PHE A 487 -3.10 15.02 2.53
C PHE A 487 -3.56 13.58 2.71
N PHE A 488 -4.82 13.46 3.08
CA PHE A 488 -5.53 12.20 3.18
C PHE A 488 -6.69 12.23 2.17
N ALA A 489 -6.94 11.12 1.50
CA ALA A 489 -7.99 10.96 0.49
C ALA A 489 -8.06 12.09 -0.56
N THR A 490 -6.91 12.65 -0.98
CA THR A 490 -6.84 13.80 -1.89
C THR A 490 -5.68 13.73 -2.86
N GLY A 491 -6.00 13.73 -4.15
CA GLY A 491 -5.05 14.01 -5.22
C GLY A 491 -4.58 15.45 -5.10
N LEU A 492 -3.32 15.63 -4.72
CA LEU A 492 -2.64 16.91 -4.83
C LEU A 492 -2.49 17.38 -6.27
N ASP A 493 -2.59 16.44 -7.21
CA ASP A 493 -2.64 16.68 -8.64
C ASP A 493 -4.11 16.79 -9.10
N PRO A 494 -4.59 17.98 -9.49
CA PRO A 494 -5.95 18.17 -9.99
C PRO A 494 -6.17 17.52 -11.36
N THR A 495 -5.12 17.07 -12.04
CA THR A 495 -5.25 16.33 -13.31
C THR A 495 -5.64 14.86 -13.10
N ILE A 496 -5.58 14.36 -11.86
CA ILE A 496 -5.95 13.00 -11.49
C ILE A 496 -7.37 13.03 -10.88
N PRO A 497 -8.39 12.47 -11.55
CA PRO A 497 -9.76 12.42 -11.03
C PRO A 497 -9.86 11.73 -9.65
N PHE A 498 -10.87 12.06 -8.85
CA PHE A 498 -11.07 11.44 -7.52
C PHE A 498 -11.23 9.92 -7.57
N GLU A 499 -11.86 9.43 -8.63
CA GLU A 499 -12.15 8.01 -8.89
C GLU A 499 -10.90 7.23 -9.30
N HIS A 500 -9.78 7.92 -9.49
CA HIS A 500 -8.56 7.37 -10.04
C HIS A 500 -7.67 6.70 -8.96
N PRO A 501 -7.14 5.48 -9.15
CA PRO A 501 -6.33 4.82 -8.14
C PRO A 501 -5.06 5.59 -7.71
N LEU A 502 -4.40 6.28 -8.65
CA LEU A 502 -3.25 7.15 -8.35
C LEU A 502 -3.60 8.39 -7.50
N PHE A 503 -4.88 8.75 -7.35
CA PHE A 503 -5.34 9.86 -6.50
C PHE A 503 -4.91 9.72 -5.04
N LYS A 504 -4.47 8.52 -4.66
CA LYS A 504 -4.14 8.10 -3.30
C LYS A 504 -2.66 7.79 -3.10
N GLN A 505 -1.86 7.90 -4.15
CA GLN A 505 -0.41 7.72 -4.11
C GLN A 505 0.26 8.95 -3.49
N PRO A 506 1.46 8.78 -2.89
CA PRO A 506 2.19 9.89 -2.32
C PRO A 506 2.73 10.79 -3.44
N TRP A 507 2.79 12.10 -3.17
CA TRP A 507 3.19 13.15 -4.11
C TRP A 507 4.30 14.04 -3.53
N PRO A 508 5.26 14.61 -4.31
CA PRO A 508 5.50 14.41 -5.73
C PRO A 508 6.56 13.33 -6.00
N LEU A 509 6.46 12.70 -7.17
CA LEU A 509 7.41 11.68 -7.62
C LEU A 509 8.83 12.23 -7.88
N ARG A 510 9.05 13.56 -7.88
CA ARG A 510 10.37 14.23 -7.73
C ARG A 510 10.22 15.64 -7.15
N PRO A 511 11.23 16.16 -6.41
CA PRO A 511 11.33 17.58 -6.12
C PRO A 511 11.42 18.38 -7.43
N GLY A 512 10.43 19.25 -7.69
CA GLY A 512 10.35 20.08 -8.90
C GLY A 512 9.20 19.73 -9.86
N ASP A 513 8.58 18.56 -9.70
CA ASP A 513 7.36 18.18 -10.44
C ASP A 513 6.12 18.72 -9.71
N GLY A 514 6.09 20.04 -9.49
CA GLY A 514 4.99 20.69 -8.76
C GLY A 514 3.66 20.59 -9.53
N PRO A 515 2.52 20.36 -8.86
CA PRO A 515 1.22 20.49 -9.48
C PRO A 515 0.99 21.97 -9.75
N GLY A 516 0.91 22.31 -11.03
CA GLY A 516 0.31 23.56 -11.46
C GLY A 516 -1.17 23.57 -11.07
N ALA A 517 -1.44 24.02 -9.84
CA ALA A 517 -2.71 24.52 -9.27
C ALA A 517 -2.90 24.17 -7.77
N THR A 518 -1.82 24.02 -6.99
CA THR A 518 -1.82 24.41 -5.56
C THR A 518 -1.20 25.81 -5.43
N THR A 519 -1.81 26.82 -6.04
CA THR A 519 -1.29 28.19 -5.96
C THR A 519 -1.77 28.88 -4.68
N LEU A 520 -0.87 29.01 -3.70
CA LEU A 520 -0.52 30.33 -3.18
C LEU A 520 0.00 31.10 -4.40
N ASP A 521 -0.54 32.26 -4.77
CA ASP A 521 -0.04 33.02 -5.94
C ASP A 521 1.48 33.32 -5.88
N HIS A 522 2.18 33.02 -4.79
CA HIS A 522 3.58 33.38 -4.57
C HIS A 522 4.37 32.43 -3.65
N LEU A 523 4.56 31.14 -4.01
CA LEU A 523 5.59 30.32 -3.33
C LEU A 523 6.99 30.98 -3.40
N ASP A 524 7.24 31.78 -4.44
CA ASP A 524 8.47 32.57 -4.61
C ASP A 524 8.55 33.85 -3.73
N GLU A 525 7.45 34.32 -3.12
CA GLU A 525 7.44 35.55 -2.29
C GLU A 525 7.25 35.27 -0.79
N TRP A 526 7.44 34.04 -0.32
CA TRP A 526 7.49 33.77 1.13
C TRP A 526 8.76 34.40 1.75
N PRO A 527 8.66 35.40 2.64
CA PRO A 527 9.82 36.00 3.29
C PRO A 527 10.07 35.43 4.69
N GLY A 528 9.44 34.31 5.05
CA GLY A 528 9.61 33.65 6.33
C GLY A 528 10.74 32.63 6.28
N ASP A 529 11.57 32.66 7.30
CA ASP A 529 12.51 31.58 7.63
C ASP A 529 11.74 30.24 7.61
N PRO A 530 12.18 29.20 6.88
CA PRO A 530 11.61 27.85 6.99
C PRO A 530 11.64 27.33 8.44
N ASP A 531 12.53 27.89 9.27
CA ASP A 531 12.68 27.62 10.70
C ASP A 531 11.71 28.45 11.61
N GLY A 532 10.77 29.22 11.05
CA GLY A 532 9.88 30.12 11.80
C GLY A 532 8.48 29.57 12.08
N ASP A 533 7.97 29.86 13.30
CA ASP A 533 6.55 29.63 13.67
C ASP A 533 5.62 30.29 12.63
N GLY A 534 4.92 29.47 11.82
CA GLY A 534 3.89 29.93 10.88
C GLY A 534 3.96 29.38 9.45
N ALA A 535 4.95 28.56 9.09
CA ALA A 535 4.95 27.84 7.82
C ALA A 535 3.93 26.69 7.85
N MET A 536 3.10 26.58 6.80
CA MET A 536 2.24 25.41 6.64
C MET A 536 3.08 24.27 6.06
N THR A 537 3.16 23.16 6.78
CA THR A 537 3.87 21.98 6.32
C THR A 537 2.90 21.00 5.67
N LEU A 538 3.24 20.61 4.45
CA LEU A 538 2.46 19.70 3.62
C LEU A 538 3.12 18.32 3.61
N TYR A 539 2.40 17.31 4.08
CA TYR A 539 2.89 15.94 4.12
C TYR A 539 2.09 15.06 3.16
N SER A 540 2.81 14.31 2.33
CA SER A 540 2.22 13.33 1.41
C SER A 540 1.78 12.08 2.17
N GLY A 541 0.47 11.88 2.31
CA GLY A 541 -0.08 10.68 2.93
C GLY A 541 -0.49 9.63 1.89
N ASN A 542 -0.17 8.36 2.14
CA ASN A 542 -0.83 7.24 1.48
C ASN A 542 -2.24 7.08 2.05
N THR A 543 -3.26 6.92 1.21
CA THR A 543 -4.65 6.91 1.68
C THR A 543 -5.21 5.49 1.76
N LEU A 544 -4.35 4.57 2.21
CA LEU A 544 -4.74 3.19 2.47
C LEU A 544 -5.76 3.18 3.60
N ARG A 545 -6.93 2.64 3.31
CA ARG A 545 -7.87 2.26 4.35
C ARG A 545 -7.23 1.06 5.03
N GLY A 546 -7.02 1.11 6.34
CA GLY A 546 -6.61 -0.06 7.09
C GLY A 546 -7.69 -1.14 7.14
N PHE A 547 -8.94 -0.81 6.76
CA PHE A 547 -10.03 -1.76 6.63
C PHE A 547 -10.31 -2.12 5.18
N SER A 548 -10.73 -3.37 5.02
CA SER A 548 -11.12 -3.99 3.76
C SER A 548 -9.99 -4.36 2.81
N LEU A 549 -8.72 -4.17 3.12
CA LEU A 549 -7.64 -4.74 2.30
C LEU A 549 -7.76 -6.27 2.20
N GLY A 550 -8.25 -6.94 3.25
CA GLY A 550 -8.72 -8.33 3.23
C GLY A 550 -10.16 -8.49 2.71
N ALA A 551 -11.07 -7.60 3.12
CA ALA A 551 -12.51 -7.69 2.86
C ALA A 551 -13.01 -7.21 1.47
N CYS A 552 -12.11 -6.70 0.62
CA CYS A 552 -12.32 -6.51 -0.81
C CYS A 552 -12.31 -7.85 -1.56
N ALA A 553 -12.83 -8.92 -0.94
CA ALA A 553 -12.48 -10.32 -1.17
C ALA A 553 -12.16 -10.60 -2.65
N GLY A 554 -10.86 -10.55 -2.94
CA GLY A 554 -10.36 -10.92 -4.24
C GLY A 554 -10.16 -9.86 -5.33
N LEU A 555 -10.33 -8.60 -4.97
CA LEU A 555 -9.97 -7.47 -5.81
C LEU A 555 -8.52 -7.09 -5.57
N LEU A 556 -7.84 -6.56 -6.60
CA LEU A 556 -6.62 -5.79 -6.34
C LEU A 556 -6.95 -4.59 -5.44
N ALA A 557 -6.02 -4.14 -4.60
CA ALA A 557 -6.24 -2.96 -3.75
C ALA A 557 -6.74 -1.74 -4.55
N GLN A 558 -6.26 -1.58 -5.80
CA GLN A 558 -6.71 -0.55 -6.73
C GLN A 558 -8.15 -0.77 -7.24
N GLU A 559 -8.57 -2.01 -7.49
CA GLU A 559 -9.95 -2.36 -7.92
C GLU A 559 -10.96 -2.08 -6.80
N CYS A 560 -10.57 -2.32 -5.55
CA CYS A 560 -11.47 -2.14 -4.42
C CYS A 560 -11.86 -0.68 -4.17
N ILE A 561 -10.94 0.24 -4.45
CA ILE A 561 -11.19 1.68 -4.32
C ILE A 561 -12.30 2.10 -5.29
N VAL A 562 -12.27 1.57 -6.51
CA VAL A 562 -13.20 1.88 -7.60
C VAL A 562 -14.58 1.27 -7.34
N LEU A 563 -14.60 0.02 -6.87
CA LEU A 563 -15.85 -0.72 -6.70
C LEU A 563 -16.55 -0.44 -5.37
N GLY A 564 -16.00 0.44 -4.53
CA GLY A 564 -16.59 0.80 -3.23
C GLY A 564 -16.74 -0.39 -2.28
N ALA A 565 -16.03 -1.49 -2.52
CA ALA A 565 -16.17 -2.74 -1.79
C ALA A 565 -15.46 -2.67 -0.43
N GLY A 566 -15.94 -3.49 0.50
CA GLY A 566 -15.31 -3.66 1.80
C GLY A 566 -16.29 -4.08 2.90
N GLU A 567 -16.01 -5.20 3.56
CA GLU A 567 -16.74 -5.59 4.77
C GLU A 567 -16.30 -4.76 5.98
N ALA A 568 -17.15 -4.80 6.99
CA ALA A 568 -17.16 -3.94 8.17
C ALA A 568 -16.28 -4.48 9.32
N VAL A 569 -15.21 -5.23 9.02
CA VAL A 569 -14.40 -5.92 10.04
C VAL A 569 -12.92 -5.70 9.73
N PHE A 570 -12.10 -5.50 10.77
CA PHE A 570 -10.64 -5.47 10.66
C PHE A 570 -10.07 -6.84 11.03
N ASP A 571 -9.39 -7.49 10.09
CA ASP A 571 -8.90 -8.87 10.26
C ASP A 571 -7.38 -9.05 10.04
N GLU A 572 -6.94 -10.31 10.05
CA GLU A 572 -5.54 -10.70 9.87
C GLU A 572 -4.97 -10.29 8.51
N ASP A 573 -5.79 -10.35 7.46
CA ASP A 573 -5.37 -10.01 6.10
C ASP A 573 -5.19 -8.49 5.98
N ASP A 574 -6.06 -7.70 6.63
CA ASP A 574 -5.89 -6.26 6.77
C ASP A 574 -4.59 -5.90 7.52
N ALA A 575 -4.31 -6.57 8.63
CA ALA A 575 -3.08 -6.38 9.40
C ALA A 575 -1.83 -6.73 8.59
N LEU A 576 -1.84 -7.85 7.87
CA LEU A 576 -0.76 -8.26 6.99
C LEU A 576 -0.52 -7.23 5.87
N ALA A 577 -1.59 -6.73 5.27
CA ALA A 577 -1.51 -5.70 4.24
C ALA A 577 -0.84 -4.43 4.78
N ILE A 578 -1.26 -3.93 5.94
CA ILE A 578 -0.61 -2.79 6.61
C ILE A 578 0.88 -3.08 6.85
N ALA A 579 1.22 -4.30 7.30
CA ALA A 579 2.61 -4.73 7.54
C ALA A 579 3.48 -4.64 6.29
N LEU A 580 2.96 -5.10 5.15
CA LEU A 580 3.64 -5.07 3.86
C LEU A 580 3.78 -3.65 3.34
N TYR A 581 2.68 -2.89 3.31
CA TYR A 581 2.69 -1.51 2.83
C TYR A 581 3.62 -0.61 3.64
N ALA A 582 3.72 -0.80 4.96
CA ALA A 582 4.67 -0.07 5.79
C ALA A 582 6.13 -0.38 5.40
N ARG A 583 6.45 -1.65 5.12
CA ARG A 583 7.79 -2.08 4.65
C ARG A 583 8.08 -1.54 3.25
N HIS A 584 7.09 -1.53 2.36
CA HIS A 584 7.20 -0.97 1.01
C HIS A 584 7.45 0.53 1.05
N ALA A 585 6.71 1.25 1.89
CA ALA A 585 6.93 2.67 2.15
C ALA A 585 8.33 2.91 2.73
N ALA A 586 8.80 2.07 3.65
CA ALA A 586 10.15 2.16 4.20
C ALA A 586 11.23 1.90 3.13
N ALA A 587 11.01 0.94 2.23
CA ALA A 587 11.91 0.65 1.12
C ALA A 587 11.98 1.81 0.12
N ARG A 588 10.84 2.44 -0.16
CA ARG A 588 10.70 3.58 -1.08
C ARG A 588 10.96 4.94 -0.42
N ARG A 589 11.29 4.99 0.87
CA ARG A 589 11.48 6.26 1.59
C ARG A 589 12.53 7.13 0.89
N GLU A 590 12.25 8.42 0.85
CA GLU A 590 13.05 9.42 0.18
C GLU A 590 14.11 10.01 1.13
N PRO A 591 15.09 10.78 0.63
CA PRO A 591 16.06 11.49 1.48
C PRO A 591 15.46 12.58 2.40
N TRP A 592 14.17 12.87 2.28
CA TRP A 592 13.41 13.82 3.11
C TRP A 592 12.34 13.09 3.94
N VAL A 593 11.64 13.84 4.81
CA VAL A 593 10.57 13.29 5.67
C VAL A 593 9.50 12.62 4.81
N SER A 594 9.44 11.29 4.91
CA SER A 594 8.47 10.45 4.24
C SER A 594 7.45 9.96 5.26
N THR A 595 6.16 9.98 4.94
CA THR A 595 5.12 9.50 5.85
C THR A 595 4.39 8.29 5.29
N PHE A 596 4.07 7.33 6.16
CA PHE A 596 3.16 6.25 5.89
C PHE A 596 1.95 6.38 6.80
N THR A 597 0.81 6.69 6.20
CA THR A 597 -0.45 6.94 6.88
C THR A 597 -1.44 5.84 6.55
N TRP A 598 -2.23 5.42 7.54
CA TRP A 598 -3.36 4.51 7.32
C TRP A 598 -4.53 4.87 8.22
N HIS A 599 -5.72 4.55 7.76
CA HIS A 599 -6.96 4.87 8.44
C HIS A 599 -7.58 3.65 9.13
N LEU A 600 -7.79 3.72 10.43
CA LEU A 600 -8.55 2.74 11.20
C LEU A 600 -10.06 2.87 10.90
N PRO A 601 -10.88 1.80 10.94
CA PRO A 601 -12.34 1.93 10.97
C PRO A 601 -12.86 3.01 11.95
N ASP A 602 -14.03 3.57 11.66
CA ASP A 602 -14.58 4.70 12.42
C ASP A 602 -14.78 4.32 13.90
N LEU A 603 -14.11 5.05 14.79
CA LEU A 603 -14.09 4.78 16.23
C LEU A 603 -15.48 4.83 16.86
N GLY A 604 -16.40 5.61 16.29
CA GLY A 604 -17.78 5.71 16.76
C GLY A 604 -18.74 4.67 16.18
N THR A 605 -18.33 3.89 15.17
CA THR A 605 -19.22 2.90 14.52
C THR A 605 -18.75 1.47 14.77
N TYR A 606 -17.44 1.26 14.86
CA TYR A 606 -16.84 -0.07 14.98
C TYR A 606 -16.41 -0.37 16.41
N THR A 607 -16.69 -1.57 16.91
CA THR A 607 -16.35 -1.97 18.28
C THR A 607 -15.17 -2.94 18.28
N TYR A 608 -13.95 -2.40 18.25
CA TYR A 608 -12.71 -3.20 18.18
C TYR A 608 -12.53 -4.13 19.39
N THR A 609 -13.04 -3.71 20.54
CA THR A 609 -12.86 -4.39 21.83
C THR A 609 -13.92 -5.46 22.08
N GLN A 610 -14.87 -5.66 21.17
CA GLN A 610 -15.86 -6.72 21.30
C GLN A 610 -15.14 -8.08 21.31
N GLY A 611 -15.47 -8.94 22.27
CA GLY A 611 -14.81 -10.24 22.39
C GLY A 611 -13.39 -10.20 22.96
N CYS A 612 -12.90 -9.02 23.37
CA CYS A 612 -11.54 -8.82 23.87
C CYS A 612 -11.48 -8.60 25.39
N VAL A 613 -10.29 -8.84 25.96
CA VAL A 613 -9.88 -8.40 27.29
C VAL A 613 -8.59 -7.60 27.18
N SER A 614 -8.58 -6.41 27.78
CA SER A 614 -7.35 -5.61 27.93
C SER A 614 -6.51 -6.17 29.07
N GLN A 615 -5.20 -6.29 28.83
CA GLN A 615 -4.25 -6.71 29.86
C GLN A 615 -3.76 -5.53 30.73
N GLY A 616 -4.11 -4.29 30.37
CA GLY A 616 -3.74 -3.09 31.10
C GLY A 616 -2.34 -2.52 30.78
N ASP A 617 -1.61 -3.16 29.86
CA ASP A 617 -0.26 -2.78 29.39
C ASP A 617 -0.26 -2.34 27.92
N GLY A 618 -1.43 -2.04 27.36
CA GLY A 618 -1.62 -1.69 25.95
C GLY A 618 -1.89 -2.89 25.04
N THR A 619 -1.79 -4.12 25.55
CA THR A 619 -2.13 -5.34 24.80
C THR A 619 -3.57 -5.80 25.06
N TRP A 620 -4.10 -6.54 24.07
CA TRP A 620 -5.46 -7.08 24.07
C TRP A 620 -5.43 -8.54 23.63
N GLU A 621 -6.27 -9.36 24.26
CA GLU A 621 -6.41 -10.79 23.93
C GLU A 621 -7.88 -11.16 23.74
N LYS A 622 -8.18 -12.13 22.88
CA LYS A 622 -9.51 -12.72 22.76
C LYS A 622 -9.97 -13.41 24.06
N LEU A 623 -11.25 -13.23 24.41
CA LEU A 623 -11.89 -13.86 25.57
C LEU A 623 -12.10 -15.37 25.42
N ALA A 624 -12.22 -15.84 24.18
CA ALA A 624 -12.44 -17.24 23.83
C ALA A 624 -11.84 -17.52 22.45
N ASP A 625 -11.53 -18.79 22.16
CA ASP A 625 -10.87 -19.17 20.91
C ASP A 625 -11.68 -18.86 19.64
N ASP A 626 -13.00 -18.85 19.76
CA ASP A 626 -13.97 -18.56 18.71
C ASP A 626 -14.49 -17.11 18.71
N ALA A 627 -14.01 -16.26 19.63
CA ALA A 627 -14.34 -14.84 19.63
C ALA A 627 -13.50 -14.09 18.59
N THR A 628 -14.14 -13.18 17.84
CA THR A 628 -13.42 -12.16 17.06
C THR A 628 -12.93 -11.08 18.01
N CYS A 629 -11.65 -10.70 17.92
CA CYS A 629 -11.07 -9.63 18.71
C CYS A 629 -10.18 -8.75 17.83
N GLU A 630 -10.75 -7.70 17.24
CA GLU A 630 -10.03 -6.81 16.31
C GLU A 630 -8.95 -5.99 17.04
N ALA A 631 -9.16 -5.66 18.32
CA ALA A 631 -8.16 -4.99 19.15
C ALA A 631 -6.86 -5.81 19.30
N GLU A 632 -6.96 -7.14 19.41
CA GLU A 632 -5.79 -8.04 19.44
C GLU A 632 -5.04 -7.97 18.11
N VAL A 633 -5.77 -8.04 16.98
CA VAL A 633 -5.17 -7.95 15.64
C VAL A 633 -4.46 -6.61 15.45
N LEU A 634 -5.14 -5.51 15.80
CA LEU A 634 -4.63 -4.15 15.65
C LEU A 634 -3.39 -3.88 16.52
N THR A 635 -3.40 -4.36 17.77
CA THR A 635 -2.25 -4.21 18.68
C THR A 635 -1.07 -5.07 18.23
N ARG A 636 -1.30 -6.28 17.74
CA ARG A 636 -0.25 -7.16 17.21
C ARG A 636 0.44 -6.55 15.98
N ILE A 637 -0.29 -5.93 15.05
CA ILE A 637 0.36 -5.29 13.91
C ILE A 637 1.18 -4.07 14.32
N HIS A 638 0.69 -3.22 15.23
CA HIS A 638 1.49 -2.09 15.71
C HIS A 638 2.73 -2.57 16.48
N TRP A 639 2.62 -3.68 17.21
CA TRP A 639 3.76 -4.31 17.88
C TRP A 639 4.80 -4.83 16.89
N ASP A 640 4.38 -5.46 15.78
CA ASP A 640 5.29 -5.85 14.71
C ASP A 640 6.02 -4.63 14.14
N LEU A 641 5.29 -3.55 13.80
CA LEU A 641 5.89 -2.33 13.29
C LEU A 641 6.85 -1.69 14.31
N GLN A 642 6.51 -1.69 15.60
CA GLN A 642 7.38 -1.23 16.68
C GLN A 642 8.70 -2.01 16.68
N GLN A 643 8.63 -3.33 16.84
CA GLN A 643 9.82 -4.16 17.03
C GLN A 643 10.74 -4.22 15.81
N VAL A 644 10.15 -4.12 14.61
CA VAL A 644 10.85 -4.34 13.36
C VAL A 644 11.33 -3.04 12.77
N LEU A 645 10.44 -2.07 12.61
CA LEU A 645 10.77 -0.84 11.91
C LEU A 645 11.27 0.22 12.89
N VAL A 646 10.57 0.41 14.03
CA VAL A 646 10.89 1.50 14.96
C VAL A 646 12.13 1.22 15.79
N GLU A 647 12.19 0.05 16.44
CA GLU A 647 13.34 -0.33 17.28
C GLU A 647 14.64 -0.53 16.49
N ASN A 648 14.55 -0.72 15.17
CA ASN A 648 15.72 -0.77 14.27
C ASN A 648 16.00 0.57 13.56
N GLY A 649 15.31 1.66 13.91
CA GLY A 649 15.54 3.00 13.36
C GLY A 649 15.14 3.17 11.88
N VAL A 650 14.40 2.23 11.30
CA VAL A 650 13.88 2.31 9.93
C VAL A 650 12.69 3.26 9.85
N ALA A 651 11.90 3.33 10.93
CA ALA A 651 10.72 4.17 11.04
C ALA A 651 10.64 4.80 12.44
N GLU A 652 9.73 5.75 12.62
CA GLU A 652 9.36 6.28 13.92
C GLU A 652 7.87 6.59 13.96
N TRP A 653 7.26 6.48 15.13
CA TRP A 653 5.88 6.89 15.32
C TRP A 653 5.78 8.40 15.36
N ALA A 654 4.79 8.93 14.65
CA ALA A 654 4.56 10.36 14.61
C ALA A 654 3.07 10.69 14.68
N ARG A 655 2.81 11.95 15.08
CA ARG A 655 1.49 12.57 14.95
C ARG A 655 1.60 13.78 14.02
N PRO A 656 0.57 14.10 13.23
CA PRO A 656 0.64 15.20 12.26
C PRO A 656 1.08 16.54 12.89
N GLU A 657 0.62 16.84 14.10
CA GLU A 657 0.97 18.06 14.85
C GLU A 657 2.40 18.08 15.41
N GLY A 658 3.04 16.90 15.51
CA GLY A 658 4.40 16.75 16.02
C GLY A 658 5.47 16.68 14.94
N LEU A 659 5.08 16.61 13.66
CA LEU A 659 5.99 16.62 12.54
C LEU A 659 6.64 18.01 12.43
N GLY A 660 7.94 18.09 12.63
CA GLY A 660 8.71 19.34 12.49
C GLY A 660 8.62 19.89 11.06
N GLY A 661 8.49 21.22 10.93
CA GLY A 661 8.65 21.89 9.65
C GLY A 661 10.06 21.69 9.10
N ILE A 662 10.17 21.50 7.79
CA ILE A 662 11.46 21.41 7.07
C ILE A 662 11.91 22.79 6.64
#